data_AF-A0A1M6W5G1-F1
#
_entry.id   AF-A0A1M6W5G1-F1
#
_cell.length_a   1.000
_cell.length_b   1.000
_cell.length_c   1.000
_cell.angle_alpha   90.00
_cell.angle_beta   90.00
_cell.angle_gamma   90.00
#
_symmetry.space_group_name_H-M   'P 1'
#
loop_
_entity.id
_entity.type
_entity.pdbx_description
1 polymer ?
#
loop_
_entity_poly.entity_id
_entity_poly.type
_entity_poly.pdbx_seq_one_letter_code
_entity_poly.pdbx_strand_id
1 'polypeptide(L)'
;MRIYKLSPIFSAAVLLSAGVASAETKFFYNQVGYDVGQPISVIVKSDNLADGAEFSVMSNGAAVKTGKLSAGSNPDNWLNNGKFYVADLTALGLTAGKYTLQVSENGQPQNSGEFTIEENALAKNTLATVLDYFYNDRANNPTVEGWDKSLPVYKSDKKLDVHGGWYDASGDVSKYLSHLSYANYLNPQQIPLTVWSLAFASERIPKLLSSTSTKAKTADEAAYGADFLVRMLDEQGFFYMTVFDNWGSPYSSRELCAFSGSDGKKSTDYQTAFREGGGMAIAALATAARLGLKGDFTSEQYLAAAEKAFAHLSEKQSIGGNCAYCDDGKENIIDDYTALLAATELFAANPKREYIEAARKRANHLAARVSDDGYFWSDDAKTRPFWHASDAGLPLIALLRFSEVESSIKGGEFDAWMCLDCIGCGCVNSNLDGAFDAIKSHYEWLVKITNKVDNPFGYARQTYKTQDKIKDGFFIPHDNESGYWWQGEDARIASLSTAILYAKQVLDDKNLYKDASKYATDQLDWILGKNPYATCMMYGKGTKNPQKYDGQSEYDATLEGGIANGITGKNQDGSGIAWTDDGVAAVGFDSMKESWQVWRWDEQWLPHSTWFLMALVERYDEVTKSVKFTVGLPKSIAAAKIGVSLVGNTLSLSLPRSVVGEQVKVIDLRGQVQMKKVAQNVNETMDVSALNRGVYLVQVGTLPAKKIMLK
;
A
#
# COMPACT_ATOMS: atom_id res chain seq x y z
N MET A 1 18.89 91.84 16.79
CA MET A 1 18.47 90.97 15.66
C MET A 1 17.67 89.81 16.27
N ARG A 2 16.37 89.78 15.92
CA ARG A 2 15.28 88.82 16.17
C ARG A 2 15.37 87.78 17.31
N ILE A 3 14.41 87.93 18.22
CA ILE A 3 13.85 86.98 19.20
C ILE A 3 12.96 85.95 18.48
N TYR A 4 13.06 84.65 18.83
CA TYR A 4 12.00 83.64 18.67
C TYR A 4 12.12 82.63 19.83
N LYS A 5 11.27 82.70 20.86
CA LYS A 5 9.94 82.07 21.05
C LYS A 5 9.95 80.53 21.07
N LEU A 6 9.81 80.01 22.29
CA LEU A 6 9.36 78.65 22.65
C LEU A 6 7.98 78.33 22.01
N SER A 7 7.76 77.06 21.66
CA SER A 7 6.44 76.50 21.33
C SER A 7 6.29 75.11 22.00
N PRO A 8 5.06 74.70 22.35
CA PRO A 8 4.80 73.69 23.37
C PRO A 8 4.79 72.26 22.81
N ILE A 9 5.20 71.33 23.66
CA ILE A 9 5.11 69.88 23.47
C ILE A 9 3.63 69.48 23.56
N PHE A 10 3.04 69.03 22.45
CA PHE A 10 1.79 68.28 22.46
C PHE A 10 2.09 66.83 22.82
N SER A 11 1.58 66.36 23.97
CA SER A 11 1.57 64.94 24.31
C SER A 11 0.47 64.24 23.51
N ALA A 12 0.85 63.51 22.47
CA ALA A 12 -0.03 62.54 21.83
C ALA A 12 0.03 61.24 22.64
N ALA A 13 -1.04 60.93 23.36
CA ALA A 13 -1.23 59.61 23.95
C ALA A 13 -1.44 58.60 22.81
N VAL A 14 -0.39 57.87 22.46
CA VAL A 14 -0.48 56.69 21.61
C VAL A 14 -1.12 55.59 22.46
N LEU A 15 -2.42 55.37 22.26
CA LEU A 15 -3.09 54.14 22.64
C LEU A 15 -2.49 53.01 21.79
N LEU A 16 -1.47 52.34 22.33
CA LEU A 16 -1.05 51.02 21.89
C LEU A 16 -2.20 50.06 22.20
N SER A 17 -3.17 49.94 21.30
CA SER A 17 -3.96 48.72 21.23
C SER A 17 -2.99 47.61 20.89
N ALA A 18 -2.61 46.83 21.90
CA ALA A 18 -2.00 45.53 21.71
C ALA A 18 -3.01 44.70 20.92
N GLY A 19 -2.91 44.74 19.59
CA GLY A 19 -3.55 43.78 18.73
C GLY A 19 -2.96 42.44 19.10
N VAL A 20 -3.67 41.68 19.92
CA VAL A 20 -3.45 40.24 20.03
C VAL A 20 -3.68 39.73 18.62
N ALA A 21 -2.60 39.43 17.90
CA ALA A 21 -2.69 38.76 16.62
C ALA A 21 -3.38 37.43 16.91
N SER A 22 -4.69 37.35 16.67
CA SER A 22 -5.45 36.12 16.78
C SER A 22 -4.83 35.17 15.76
N ALA A 23 -4.22 34.08 16.23
CA ALA A 23 -3.73 33.04 15.34
C ALA A 23 -4.88 32.63 14.40
N GLU A 24 -4.64 32.72 13.10
CA GLU A 24 -5.66 32.46 12.08
C GLU A 24 -6.06 30.97 12.09
N THR A 25 -7.36 30.69 12.19
CA THR A 25 -7.89 29.33 12.00
C THR A 25 -7.54 28.86 10.59
N LYS A 26 -6.89 27.70 10.47
CA LYS A 26 -6.50 27.12 9.18
C LYS A 26 -7.36 25.91 8.83
N PHE A 27 -7.63 25.73 7.54
CA PHE A 27 -8.42 24.62 7.02
C PHE A 27 -7.59 23.80 6.03
N PHE A 28 -7.64 22.48 6.14
CA PHE A 28 -6.95 21.55 5.27
C PHE A 28 -7.96 20.57 4.69
N TYR A 29 -7.97 20.45 3.37
CA TYR A 29 -8.93 19.68 2.61
C TYR A 29 -8.29 19.29 1.27
N ASN A 30 -8.89 18.33 0.57
CA ASN A 30 -8.46 17.95 -0.77
C ASN A 30 -8.70 19.12 -1.73
N GLN A 31 -7.63 19.68 -2.28
CA GLN A 31 -7.65 20.88 -3.10
C GLN A 31 -8.04 20.61 -4.56
N VAL A 32 -8.25 19.33 -4.91
CA VAL A 32 -8.57 18.89 -6.29
C VAL A 32 -10.02 18.47 -6.41
N GLY A 33 -10.58 17.83 -5.38
CA GLY A 33 -12.01 17.53 -5.30
C GLY A 33 -12.30 16.19 -4.64
N TYR A 34 -13.57 15.98 -4.33
CA TYR A 34 -14.09 14.77 -3.70
C TYR A 34 -15.09 14.08 -4.61
N ASP A 35 -15.06 12.74 -4.63
CA ASP A 35 -16.09 11.97 -5.32
C ASP A 35 -17.39 11.97 -4.52
N VAL A 36 -18.52 12.09 -5.23
CA VAL A 36 -19.84 11.87 -4.63
C VAL A 36 -19.91 10.50 -3.95
N GLY A 37 -20.43 10.47 -2.73
CA GLY A 37 -20.66 9.22 -1.98
C GLY A 37 -19.41 8.58 -1.37
N GLN A 38 -18.22 9.16 -1.56
CA GLN A 38 -17.01 8.76 -0.85
C GLN A 38 -16.84 9.56 0.45
N PRO A 39 -16.00 9.10 1.39
CA PRO A 39 -15.71 9.84 2.61
C PRO A 39 -15.16 11.23 2.33
N ILE A 40 -15.61 12.22 3.12
CA ILE A 40 -15.20 13.63 2.98
C ILE A 40 -14.91 14.16 4.38
N SER A 41 -13.72 14.73 4.55
CA SER A 41 -13.36 15.43 5.79
C SER A 41 -12.58 16.70 5.52
N VAL A 42 -12.79 17.71 6.36
CA VAL A 42 -11.98 18.93 6.42
C VAL A 42 -11.34 19.01 7.80
N ILE A 43 -10.05 19.28 7.84
CA ILE A 43 -9.29 19.42 9.09
C ILE A 43 -9.18 20.90 9.42
N VAL A 44 -9.46 21.26 10.67
CA VAL A 44 -9.38 22.63 11.17
C VAL A 44 -8.26 22.69 12.20
N LYS A 45 -7.26 23.57 12.00
CA LYS A 45 -6.30 23.91 13.06
C LYS A 45 -6.72 25.21 13.72
N SER A 46 -6.82 25.20 15.05
CA SER A 46 -7.11 26.40 15.84
C SER A 46 -6.50 26.30 17.23
N ASP A 47 -6.19 27.46 17.81
CA ASP A 47 -5.72 27.61 19.19
C ASP A 47 -6.89 27.81 20.18
N ASN A 48 -8.07 28.21 19.70
CA ASN A 48 -9.17 28.73 20.53
C ASN A 48 -10.50 27.96 20.39
N LEU A 49 -10.65 27.08 19.40
CA LEU A 49 -11.85 26.26 19.27
C LEU A 49 -11.98 25.28 20.45
N ALA A 50 -13.22 24.98 20.82
CA ALA A 50 -13.53 23.96 21.83
C ALA A 50 -13.81 22.60 21.16
N ASP A 51 -13.59 21.52 21.92
CA ASP A 51 -14.00 20.19 21.49
C ASP A 51 -15.52 20.16 21.21
N GLY A 52 -15.93 19.61 20.07
CA GLY A 52 -17.34 19.59 19.70
C GLY A 52 -17.90 20.92 19.20
N ALA A 53 -17.07 21.93 18.90
CA ALA A 53 -17.51 23.19 18.31
C ALA A 53 -18.30 22.95 17.02
N GLU A 54 -19.31 23.79 16.78
CA GLU A 54 -20.19 23.66 15.62
C GLU A 54 -19.51 24.13 14.34
N PHE A 55 -19.77 23.42 13.25
CA PHE A 55 -19.43 23.85 11.90
C PHE A 55 -20.67 23.91 11.02
N SER A 56 -20.61 24.74 9.99
CA SER A 56 -21.59 24.78 8.90
C SER A 56 -20.91 24.49 7.57
N VAL A 57 -21.50 23.62 6.76
CA VAL A 57 -21.13 23.49 5.35
C VAL A 57 -21.96 24.51 4.59
N MET A 58 -21.28 25.40 3.89
CA MET A 58 -21.88 26.50 3.15
C MET A 58 -21.91 26.20 1.67
N SER A 59 -22.97 26.63 0.98
CA SER A 59 -23.05 26.66 -0.48
C SER A 59 -23.73 27.96 -0.91
N ASN A 60 -23.13 28.69 -1.86
CA ASN A 60 -23.62 30.00 -2.32
C ASN A 60 -23.91 30.99 -1.16
N GLY A 61 -23.09 30.97 -0.11
CA GLY A 61 -23.23 31.85 1.06
C GLY A 61 -24.30 31.42 2.08
N ALA A 62 -25.01 30.32 1.86
CA ALA A 62 -26.01 29.79 2.79
C ALA A 62 -25.55 28.48 3.44
N ALA A 63 -25.85 28.29 4.73
CA ALA A 63 -25.59 27.02 5.41
C ALA A 63 -26.54 25.95 4.89
N VAL A 64 -26.00 24.87 4.33
CA VAL A 64 -26.78 23.75 3.77
C VAL A 64 -26.78 22.51 4.68
N LYS A 65 -25.74 22.35 5.49
CA LYS A 65 -25.60 21.30 6.51
C LYS A 65 -24.83 21.85 7.70
N THR A 66 -25.01 21.23 8.86
CA THR A 66 -24.24 21.54 10.07
C THR A 66 -23.75 20.26 10.73
N GLY A 67 -22.75 20.38 11.58
CA GLY A 67 -22.21 19.28 12.36
C GLY A 67 -21.35 19.78 13.51
N LYS A 68 -20.65 18.84 14.14
CA LYS A 68 -19.72 19.14 15.25
C LYS A 68 -18.34 18.64 14.90
N LEU A 69 -17.35 19.46 15.21
CA LEU A 69 -15.95 19.08 15.16
C LEU A 69 -15.66 17.94 16.14
N SER A 70 -14.64 17.14 15.85
CA SER A 70 -14.11 16.16 16.80
C SER A 70 -13.56 16.82 18.07
N ALA A 71 -13.10 16.01 19.03
CA ALA A 71 -12.15 16.50 20.01
C ALA A 71 -10.86 16.93 19.30
N GLY A 72 -10.24 18.02 19.78
CA GLY A 72 -9.00 18.52 19.23
C GLY A 72 -7.81 17.65 19.64
N SER A 73 -6.90 17.42 18.70
CA SER A 73 -5.71 16.59 18.89
C SER A 73 -4.44 17.27 18.39
N ASN A 74 -3.28 16.84 18.90
CA ASN A 74 -1.97 17.22 18.39
C ASN A 74 -1.16 15.92 18.16
N PRO A 75 -1.36 15.24 17.02
CA PRO A 75 -0.74 13.95 16.75
C PRO A 75 0.78 14.10 16.81
N ASP A 76 1.45 13.22 17.57
CA ASP A 76 2.91 13.15 17.70
C ASP A 76 3.61 14.51 17.92
N ASN A 77 2.94 15.41 18.64
CA ASN A 77 3.41 16.78 18.91
C ASN A 77 3.80 17.58 17.65
N TRP A 78 3.06 17.41 16.55
CA TRP A 78 3.29 18.15 15.29
C TRP A 78 3.15 19.66 15.43
N LEU A 79 2.36 20.13 16.41
CA LEU A 79 2.10 21.53 16.65
C LEU A 79 2.83 22.04 17.89
N ASN A 80 3.43 23.24 17.78
CA ASN A 80 3.90 24.00 18.94
C ASN A 80 2.74 24.61 19.73
N ASN A 81 1.62 24.92 19.06
CA ASN A 81 0.41 25.53 19.62
C ASN A 81 -0.84 25.08 18.86
N GLY A 82 -1.95 25.04 19.59
CA GLY A 82 -3.26 24.68 19.07
C GLY A 82 -3.48 23.19 18.88
N LYS A 83 -4.59 22.87 18.23
CA LYS A 83 -5.06 21.52 17.97
C LYS A 83 -5.65 21.40 16.57
N PHE A 84 -5.65 20.19 16.04
CA PHE A 84 -6.41 19.81 14.87
C PHE A 84 -7.75 19.20 15.27
N TYR A 85 -8.78 19.61 14.57
CA TYR A 85 -10.15 19.14 14.71
C TYR A 85 -10.63 18.57 13.37
N VAL A 86 -11.43 17.51 13.40
CA VAL A 86 -11.99 16.88 12.19
C VAL A 86 -13.44 17.29 12.02
N ALA A 87 -13.76 17.88 10.88
CA ALA A 87 -15.14 17.98 10.38
C ALA A 87 -15.40 16.80 9.43
N ASP A 88 -16.02 15.73 9.92
CA ASP A 88 -16.46 14.61 9.08
C ASP A 88 -17.78 14.95 8.40
N LEU A 89 -17.74 15.06 7.07
CA LEU A 89 -18.89 15.44 6.23
C LEU A 89 -19.56 14.23 5.59
N THR A 90 -19.00 13.03 5.76
CA THR A 90 -19.39 11.79 5.06
C THR A 90 -20.88 11.47 5.26
N ALA A 91 -21.37 11.59 6.50
CA ALA A 91 -22.76 11.25 6.83
C ALA A 91 -23.77 12.37 6.49
N LEU A 92 -23.32 13.52 5.99
CA LEU A 92 -24.19 14.67 5.72
C LEU A 92 -24.96 14.55 4.40
N GLY A 93 -24.58 13.59 3.54
CA GLY A 93 -25.22 13.35 2.24
C GLY A 93 -25.10 14.55 1.31
N LEU A 94 -23.90 15.10 1.20
CA LEU A 94 -23.60 16.18 0.25
C LEU A 94 -23.69 15.65 -1.18
N THR A 95 -24.28 16.44 -2.07
CA THR A 95 -24.42 16.14 -3.49
C THR A 95 -23.29 16.80 -4.28
N ALA A 96 -23.27 16.61 -5.60
CA ALA A 96 -22.36 17.36 -6.46
C ALA A 96 -22.57 18.87 -6.29
N GLY A 97 -21.48 19.64 -6.18
CA GLY A 97 -21.51 21.08 -5.93
C GLY A 97 -20.21 21.62 -5.34
N LYS A 98 -20.23 22.93 -5.10
CA LYS A 98 -19.13 23.68 -4.49
C LYS A 98 -19.50 24.08 -3.06
N TYR A 99 -18.56 23.89 -2.15
CA TYR A 99 -18.80 24.06 -0.72
C TYR A 99 -17.62 24.76 -0.03
N THR A 100 -17.90 25.43 1.07
CA THR A 100 -16.90 25.84 2.07
C THR A 100 -17.31 25.32 3.44
N LEU A 101 -16.33 25.10 4.32
CA LEU A 101 -16.57 24.84 5.74
C LEU A 101 -16.46 26.15 6.51
N GLN A 102 -17.45 26.45 7.35
CA GLN A 102 -17.43 27.59 8.26
C GLN A 102 -17.42 27.13 9.72
N VAL A 103 -16.57 27.73 10.53
CA VAL A 103 -16.58 27.60 12.01
C VAL A 103 -16.64 29.00 12.62
N SER A 104 -17.08 29.11 13.88
CA SER A 104 -17.02 30.37 14.63
C SER A 104 -15.89 30.32 15.64
N GLU A 105 -14.93 31.23 15.51
CA GLU A 105 -13.85 31.41 16.48
C GLU A 105 -13.94 32.83 17.05
N ASN A 106 -14.00 32.96 18.38
CA ASN A 106 -14.16 34.25 19.06
C ASN A 106 -15.36 35.09 18.56
N GLY A 107 -16.44 34.41 18.15
CA GLY A 107 -17.65 35.05 17.61
C GLY A 107 -17.51 35.56 16.17
N GLN A 108 -16.40 35.29 15.48
CA GLN A 108 -16.18 35.64 14.08
C GLN A 108 -16.22 34.39 13.19
N PRO A 109 -16.90 34.44 12.03
CA PRO A 109 -16.91 33.32 11.09
C PRO A 109 -15.55 33.18 10.40
N GLN A 110 -14.98 31.99 10.46
CA GLN A 110 -13.78 31.57 9.73
C GLN A 110 -14.19 30.56 8.67
N ASN A 111 -13.72 30.72 7.42
CA ASN A 111 -14.12 29.87 6.30
C ASN A 111 -12.90 29.17 5.69
N SER A 112 -13.07 27.91 5.28
CA SER A 112 -12.15 27.27 4.36
C SER A 112 -12.21 27.95 2.98
N GLY A 113 -11.22 27.67 2.14
CA GLY A 113 -11.41 27.86 0.70
C GLY A 113 -12.46 26.88 0.15
N GLU A 114 -12.84 27.10 -1.11
CA GLU A 114 -13.83 26.29 -1.80
C GLU A 114 -13.26 24.89 -2.09
N PHE A 115 -14.07 23.86 -1.84
CA PHE A 115 -13.83 22.50 -2.30
C PHE A 115 -15.03 21.99 -3.10
N THR A 116 -14.74 21.11 -4.05
CA THR A 116 -15.71 20.62 -5.03
C THR A 116 -16.03 19.16 -4.76
N ILE A 117 -17.31 18.81 -4.86
CA ILE A 117 -17.80 17.43 -4.87
C ILE A 117 -18.39 17.16 -6.25
N GLU A 118 -17.93 16.13 -6.94
CA GLU A 118 -18.41 15.76 -8.29
C GLU A 118 -18.40 14.24 -8.50
N GLU A 119 -19.14 13.77 -9.51
CA GLU A 119 -19.03 12.38 -9.96
C GLU A 119 -17.62 12.14 -10.52
N ASN A 120 -16.89 11.17 -9.96
CA ASN A 120 -15.52 10.82 -10.35
C ASN A 120 -14.56 12.01 -10.41
N ALA A 121 -14.66 12.93 -9.44
CA ALA A 121 -13.87 14.16 -9.36
C ALA A 121 -12.36 13.90 -9.45
N LEU A 122 -11.83 12.89 -8.74
CA LEU A 122 -10.39 12.64 -8.76
C LEU A 122 -9.92 12.23 -10.15
N ALA A 123 -10.57 11.24 -10.79
CA ALA A 123 -10.22 10.83 -12.15
C ALA A 123 -10.33 12.01 -13.13
N LYS A 124 -11.45 12.74 -13.13
CA LYS A 124 -11.66 13.89 -14.02
C LYS A 124 -10.56 14.94 -13.91
N ASN A 125 -10.08 15.19 -12.69
CA ASN A 125 -9.17 16.29 -12.43
C ASN A 125 -7.69 15.88 -12.46
N THR A 126 -7.36 14.57 -12.41
CA THR A 126 -5.97 14.10 -12.27
C THR A 126 -5.53 13.03 -13.26
N LEU A 127 -6.44 12.19 -13.81
CA LEU A 127 -6.04 11.03 -14.61
C LEU A 127 -5.29 11.44 -15.89
N ALA A 128 -5.81 12.43 -16.63
CA ALA A 128 -5.12 12.93 -17.81
C ALA A 128 -3.75 13.53 -17.47
N THR A 129 -3.65 14.23 -16.35
CA THR A 129 -2.44 14.92 -15.90
C THR A 129 -1.35 13.92 -15.50
N VAL A 130 -1.66 12.88 -14.73
CA VAL A 130 -0.68 11.85 -14.36
C VAL A 130 -0.27 10.98 -15.56
N LEU A 131 -1.17 10.74 -16.52
CA LEU A 131 -0.82 10.03 -17.76
C LEU A 131 0.10 10.87 -18.65
N ASP A 132 -0.21 12.16 -18.81
CA ASP A 132 0.63 13.09 -19.56
C ASP A 132 2.02 13.26 -18.92
N TYR A 133 2.14 13.17 -17.58
CA TYR A 133 3.43 13.14 -16.90
C TYR A 133 4.33 12.03 -17.46
N PHE A 134 3.87 10.76 -17.51
CA PHE A 134 4.69 9.67 -18.07
C PHE A 134 5.08 9.92 -19.53
N TYR A 135 4.17 10.45 -20.35
CA TYR A 135 4.51 10.76 -21.75
C TYR A 135 5.58 11.87 -21.85
N ASN A 136 5.51 12.89 -21.00
CA ASN A 136 6.45 14.01 -21.01
C ASN A 136 7.79 13.65 -20.37
N ASP A 137 7.81 12.70 -19.43
CA ASP A 137 9.01 12.28 -18.66
C ASP A 137 9.83 11.17 -19.35
N ARG A 138 9.45 10.81 -20.58
CA ARG A 138 10.18 9.82 -21.38
C ARG A 138 11.64 10.25 -21.54
N ALA A 139 12.57 9.30 -21.37
CA ALA A 139 14.01 9.49 -21.59
C ALA A 139 14.34 9.51 -23.10
N ASN A 140 13.79 10.48 -23.82
CA ASN A 140 13.88 10.64 -25.27
C ASN A 140 14.55 11.97 -25.68
N ASN A 141 15.16 12.68 -24.74
CA ASN A 141 16.00 13.81 -25.10
C ASN A 141 17.11 13.32 -26.05
N PRO A 142 17.30 13.95 -27.23
CA PRO A 142 18.22 13.43 -28.25
C PRO A 142 19.66 13.23 -27.74
N THR A 143 20.10 14.05 -26.78
CA THR A 143 21.43 13.93 -26.17
C THR A 143 21.49 12.70 -25.26
N VAL A 144 20.56 12.56 -24.32
CA VAL A 144 20.53 11.42 -23.38
C VAL A 144 20.27 10.11 -24.12
N GLU A 145 19.32 10.09 -25.04
CA GLU A 145 19.03 8.94 -25.89
C GLU A 145 20.26 8.53 -26.72
N GLY A 146 21.02 9.52 -27.23
CA GLY A 146 22.28 9.28 -27.94
C GLY A 146 23.34 8.61 -27.07
N TRP A 147 23.43 8.98 -25.78
CA TRP A 147 24.33 8.33 -24.82
C TRP A 147 23.88 6.90 -24.50
N ASP A 148 22.58 6.71 -24.27
CA ASP A 148 22.01 5.42 -23.85
C ASP A 148 22.03 4.37 -24.98
N LYS A 149 22.19 4.77 -26.26
CA LYS A 149 22.36 3.86 -27.41
C LYS A 149 23.71 3.14 -27.47
N SER A 150 24.71 3.58 -26.69
CA SER A 150 26.02 2.93 -26.64
C SER A 150 26.65 3.08 -25.25
N LEU A 151 25.90 2.65 -24.25
CA LEU A 151 26.21 2.87 -22.85
C LEU A 151 27.22 1.84 -22.32
N PRO A 152 28.34 2.27 -21.70
CA PRO A 152 29.31 1.36 -21.11
C PRO A 152 28.77 0.63 -19.88
N VAL A 153 29.15 -0.64 -19.75
CA VAL A 153 28.96 -1.42 -18.51
C VAL A 153 30.15 -1.16 -17.59
N TYR A 154 29.88 -0.80 -16.34
CA TYR A 154 30.92 -0.40 -15.39
C TYR A 154 31.99 -1.48 -15.22
N LYS A 155 33.26 -1.07 -15.37
CA LYS A 155 34.45 -1.95 -15.33
C LYS A 155 34.39 -3.14 -16.31
N SER A 156 33.77 -2.94 -17.47
CA SER A 156 33.72 -3.90 -18.57
C SER A 156 34.00 -3.19 -19.89
N ASP A 157 34.46 -3.94 -20.90
CA ASP A 157 34.60 -3.45 -22.27
C ASP A 157 33.28 -3.47 -23.05
N LYS A 158 32.20 -3.99 -22.43
CA LYS A 158 30.87 -4.11 -23.03
C LYS A 158 30.18 -2.75 -23.11
N LYS A 159 29.53 -2.50 -24.24
CA LYS A 159 28.58 -1.40 -24.44
C LYS A 159 27.25 -1.94 -24.91
N LEU A 160 26.16 -1.33 -24.45
CA LEU A 160 24.80 -1.76 -24.77
C LEU A 160 23.95 -0.60 -25.24
N ASP A 161 22.97 -0.91 -26.08
CA ASP A 161 21.87 -0.01 -26.37
C ASP A 161 20.76 -0.25 -25.35
N VAL A 162 20.55 0.73 -24.47
CA VAL A 162 19.53 0.73 -23.42
C VAL A 162 18.66 1.99 -23.47
N HIS A 163 18.44 2.57 -24.65
CA HIS A 163 17.58 3.74 -24.80
C HIS A 163 16.10 3.46 -24.47
N GLY A 164 15.36 4.54 -24.20
CA GLY A 164 13.97 4.46 -23.73
C GLY A 164 13.86 4.46 -22.21
N GLY A 165 12.66 4.18 -21.69
CA GLY A 165 12.32 4.32 -20.27
C GLY A 165 12.05 5.78 -19.88
N TRP A 166 11.93 6.05 -18.59
CA TRP A 166 11.68 7.38 -18.04
C TRP A 166 12.87 7.86 -17.22
N TYR A 167 13.00 9.18 -17.10
CA TYR A 167 13.87 9.73 -16.06
C TYR A 167 13.32 9.34 -14.68
N ASP A 168 14.19 9.16 -13.71
CA ASP A 168 13.78 8.62 -12.42
C ASP A 168 13.16 9.69 -11.54
N ALA A 169 13.76 10.87 -11.55
CA ALA A 169 13.38 11.98 -10.70
C ALA A 169 13.54 13.32 -11.44
N SER A 170 12.87 14.36 -10.94
CA SER A 170 13.04 15.70 -11.49
C SER A 170 14.49 16.20 -11.36
N GLY A 171 15.25 15.73 -10.37
CA GLY A 171 16.68 16.01 -10.21
C GLY A 171 17.63 14.96 -10.75
N ASP A 172 17.15 13.86 -11.35
CA ASP A 172 17.98 12.74 -11.79
C ASP A 172 17.49 12.13 -13.11
N VAL A 173 18.26 12.35 -14.18
CA VAL A 173 18.02 11.77 -15.49
C VAL A 173 18.51 10.33 -15.63
N SER A 174 19.07 9.73 -14.57
CA SER A 174 19.35 8.28 -14.48
C SER A 174 18.06 7.45 -14.60
N LYS A 175 18.20 6.14 -14.85
CA LYS A 175 17.08 5.22 -15.08
C LYS A 175 17.28 3.94 -14.30
N TYR A 176 16.23 3.46 -13.65
CA TYR A 176 16.36 2.45 -12.61
C TYR A 176 15.34 1.34 -12.76
N LEU A 177 15.80 0.11 -12.56
CA LEU A 177 14.95 -1.00 -12.12
C LEU A 177 14.76 -0.93 -10.60
N SER A 178 15.84 -0.65 -9.87
CA SER A 178 15.88 -0.39 -8.43
C SER A 178 17.19 0.32 -8.04
N HIS A 179 17.34 0.69 -6.76
CA HIS A 179 18.58 1.08 -6.10
C HIS A 179 18.52 0.76 -4.59
N LEU A 180 19.52 1.18 -3.81
CA LEU A 180 19.66 0.88 -2.37
C LEU A 180 19.84 -0.61 -2.04
N SER A 181 20.28 -1.42 -3.00
CA SER A 181 20.46 -2.88 -2.82
C SER A 181 21.39 -3.26 -1.68
N TYR A 182 22.45 -2.47 -1.46
CA TYR A 182 23.37 -2.64 -0.34
C TYR A 182 22.69 -2.53 1.05
N ALA A 183 21.53 -1.87 1.13
CA ALA A 183 20.72 -1.76 2.33
C ALA A 183 19.71 -2.92 2.49
N ASN A 184 19.62 -3.81 1.49
CA ASN A 184 18.85 -5.06 1.38
C ASN A 184 17.33 -4.95 1.47
N TYR A 185 16.81 -4.19 2.45
CA TYR A 185 15.39 -4.12 2.78
C TYR A 185 14.71 -2.84 2.30
N LEU A 186 15.38 -2.07 1.45
CA LEU A 186 14.97 -0.72 1.03
C LEU A 186 14.74 -0.61 -0.50
N ASN A 187 14.94 -1.69 -1.27
CA ASN A 187 14.86 -1.69 -2.73
C ASN A 187 13.47 -1.27 -3.24
N PRO A 188 13.32 -0.04 -3.79
CA PRO A 188 12.08 0.33 -4.44
C PRO A 188 11.99 -0.28 -5.84
N GLN A 189 10.78 -0.60 -6.27
CA GLN A 189 10.49 -1.00 -7.64
C GLN A 189 10.21 0.25 -8.48
N GLN A 190 11.03 0.51 -9.50
CA GLN A 190 11.03 1.78 -10.25
C GLN A 190 10.39 1.61 -11.64
N ILE A 191 11.14 1.75 -12.75
CA ILE A 191 10.58 1.64 -14.11
C ILE A 191 9.75 0.35 -14.32
N PRO A 192 10.18 -0.84 -13.84
CA PRO A 192 9.35 -2.04 -13.93
C PRO A 192 7.96 -1.92 -13.31
N LEU A 193 7.85 -1.23 -12.16
CA LEU A 193 6.57 -0.97 -11.52
C LEU A 193 5.70 -0.08 -12.40
N THR A 194 6.27 0.96 -13.02
CA THR A 194 5.55 1.84 -13.94
C THR A 194 5.01 1.07 -15.15
N VAL A 195 5.81 0.19 -15.75
CA VAL A 195 5.37 -0.64 -16.88
C VAL A 195 4.21 -1.56 -16.49
N TRP A 196 4.35 -2.29 -15.38
CA TRP A 196 3.28 -3.17 -14.90
C TRP A 196 2.02 -2.36 -14.57
N SER A 197 2.16 -1.20 -13.93
CA SER A 197 1.03 -0.35 -13.53
C SER A 197 0.27 0.23 -14.72
N LEU A 198 0.97 0.67 -15.78
CA LEU A 198 0.34 1.16 -17.01
C LEU A 198 -0.36 0.03 -17.78
N ALA A 199 0.26 -1.16 -17.85
CA ALA A 199 -0.36 -2.33 -18.45
C ALA A 199 -1.61 -2.76 -17.66
N PHE A 200 -1.51 -2.79 -16.32
CA PHE A 200 -2.61 -3.10 -15.42
C PHE A 200 -3.75 -2.07 -15.52
N ALA A 201 -3.43 -0.76 -15.59
CA ALA A 201 -4.42 0.29 -15.81
C ALA A 201 -5.19 0.10 -17.14
N SER A 202 -4.47 -0.27 -18.21
CA SER A 202 -5.06 -0.55 -19.53
C SER A 202 -6.05 -1.71 -19.50
N GLU A 203 -5.80 -2.70 -18.64
CA GLU A 203 -6.70 -3.83 -18.40
C GLU A 203 -7.91 -3.46 -17.51
N ARG A 204 -7.71 -2.70 -16.44
CA ARG A 204 -8.71 -2.51 -15.36
C ARG A 204 -9.68 -1.36 -15.55
N ILE A 205 -9.28 -0.28 -16.21
CA ILE A 205 -10.11 0.91 -16.39
C ILE A 205 -10.26 1.34 -17.87
N PRO A 206 -10.54 0.41 -18.81
CA PRO A 206 -10.50 0.70 -20.24
C PRO A 206 -11.52 1.76 -20.69
N LYS A 207 -12.72 1.82 -20.10
CA LYS A 207 -13.74 2.80 -20.48
C LYS A 207 -13.33 4.19 -19.99
N LEU A 208 -12.90 4.31 -18.75
CA LEU A 208 -12.41 5.57 -18.18
C LEU A 208 -11.24 6.10 -19.02
N LEU A 209 -10.25 5.27 -19.35
CA LEU A 209 -9.14 5.66 -20.22
C LEU A 209 -9.62 6.12 -21.60
N SER A 210 -10.55 5.40 -22.24
CA SER A 210 -11.09 5.76 -23.55
C SER A 210 -11.86 7.10 -23.55
N SER A 211 -12.44 7.46 -22.40
CA SER A 211 -13.18 8.72 -22.23
C SER A 211 -12.30 9.88 -21.75
N THR A 212 -11.05 9.61 -21.37
CA THR A 212 -10.12 10.62 -20.86
C THR A 212 -9.31 11.22 -22.00
N SER A 213 -9.38 12.54 -22.16
CA SER A 213 -8.55 13.26 -23.13
C SER A 213 -7.15 13.50 -22.57
N THR A 214 -6.14 12.82 -23.13
CA THR A 214 -4.73 12.85 -22.72
C THR A 214 -3.84 12.66 -23.95
N LYS A 215 -2.60 13.16 -23.90
CA LYS A 215 -1.55 12.92 -24.90
C LYS A 215 -1.09 11.47 -24.87
N ALA A 216 -0.97 10.91 -23.66
CA ALA A 216 -0.52 9.55 -23.44
C ALA A 216 -1.61 8.54 -23.83
N LYS A 217 -1.22 7.49 -24.55
CA LYS A 217 -2.04 6.28 -24.68
C LYS A 217 -1.46 5.26 -23.72
N THR A 218 -2.21 4.91 -22.68
CA THR A 218 -1.70 4.10 -21.55
C THR A 218 -1.07 2.78 -21.99
N ALA A 219 -1.66 2.11 -22.98
CA ALA A 219 -1.10 0.88 -23.56
C ALA A 219 0.22 1.12 -24.34
N ASP A 220 0.34 2.27 -25.02
CA ASP A 220 1.57 2.66 -25.74
C ASP A 220 2.67 3.08 -24.75
N GLU A 221 2.33 3.74 -23.63
CA GLU A 221 3.29 4.03 -22.55
C GLU A 221 3.80 2.74 -21.89
N ALA A 222 2.91 1.76 -21.66
CA ALA A 222 3.31 0.46 -21.15
C ALA A 222 4.26 -0.26 -22.12
N ALA A 223 3.97 -0.25 -23.42
CA ALA A 223 4.85 -0.83 -24.44
C ALA A 223 6.21 -0.11 -24.50
N TYR A 224 6.22 1.23 -24.43
CA TYR A 224 7.46 2.03 -24.44
C TYR A 224 8.41 1.65 -23.31
N GLY A 225 7.89 1.46 -22.10
CA GLY A 225 8.70 0.99 -20.98
C GLY A 225 9.04 -0.51 -21.08
N ALA A 226 8.16 -1.35 -21.62
CA ALA A 226 8.46 -2.77 -21.86
C ALA A 226 9.63 -2.95 -22.84
N ASP A 227 9.73 -2.10 -23.88
CA ASP A 227 10.88 -2.09 -24.80
C ASP A 227 12.19 -1.79 -24.07
N PHE A 228 12.17 -0.83 -23.14
CA PHE A 228 13.32 -0.54 -22.29
C PHE A 228 13.71 -1.75 -21.43
N LEU A 229 12.74 -2.45 -20.82
CA LEU A 229 13.03 -3.65 -20.04
C LEU A 229 13.67 -4.77 -20.88
N VAL A 230 13.24 -4.96 -22.14
CA VAL A 230 13.90 -5.91 -23.05
C VAL A 230 15.35 -5.50 -23.33
N ARG A 231 15.63 -4.21 -23.53
CA ARG A 231 17.01 -3.72 -23.73
C ARG A 231 17.89 -3.89 -22.49
N MET A 232 17.28 -3.82 -21.30
CA MET A 232 17.97 -4.03 -20.02
C MET A 232 18.25 -5.50 -19.70
N LEU A 233 17.72 -6.46 -20.49
CA LEU A 233 17.94 -7.88 -20.29
C LEU A 233 19.28 -8.33 -20.89
N ASP A 234 20.17 -8.86 -20.06
CA ASP A 234 21.43 -9.44 -20.51
C ASP A 234 21.22 -10.79 -21.22
N GLU A 235 22.19 -11.18 -22.05
CA GLU A 235 22.17 -12.46 -22.74
C GLU A 235 22.19 -13.67 -21.78
N GLN A 236 22.69 -13.51 -20.56
CA GLN A 236 22.62 -14.55 -19.53
C GLN A 236 21.21 -14.71 -18.94
N GLY A 237 20.43 -13.62 -18.88
CA GLY A 237 19.06 -13.64 -18.37
C GLY A 237 18.80 -12.79 -17.12
N PHE A 238 19.79 -12.12 -16.53
CA PHE A 238 19.52 -11.08 -15.53
C PHE A 238 19.20 -9.74 -16.22
N PHE A 239 18.52 -8.83 -15.54
CA PHE A 239 18.44 -7.43 -15.97
C PHE A 239 19.54 -6.60 -15.33
N TYR A 240 20.05 -5.59 -16.04
CA TYR A 240 20.89 -4.55 -15.44
C TYR A 240 20.06 -3.70 -14.47
N MET A 241 20.63 -3.31 -13.33
CA MET A 241 19.89 -2.60 -12.29
C MET A 241 19.68 -1.11 -12.59
N THR A 242 20.73 -0.42 -13.05
CA THR A 242 20.70 1.04 -13.17
C THR A 242 21.50 1.54 -14.36
N VAL A 243 20.97 2.53 -15.06
CA VAL A 243 21.72 3.48 -15.90
C VAL A 243 21.99 4.71 -15.04
N PHE A 244 23.22 4.89 -14.57
CA PHE A 244 23.54 5.90 -13.54
C PHE A 244 24.63 6.87 -13.98
N ASP A 245 24.42 8.16 -13.76
CA ASP A 245 25.37 9.24 -14.09
C ASP A 245 25.93 10.01 -12.87
N ASN A 246 25.77 9.48 -11.65
CA ASN A 246 26.14 10.20 -10.42
C ASN A 246 25.43 11.54 -10.28
N TRP A 247 24.11 11.54 -10.53
CA TRP A 247 23.23 12.70 -10.38
C TRP A 247 23.71 13.90 -11.21
N GLY A 248 24.10 13.64 -12.46
CA GLY A 248 24.57 14.68 -13.39
C GLY A 248 25.97 15.24 -13.11
N SER A 249 26.79 14.58 -12.29
CA SER A 249 28.15 15.05 -11.99
C SER A 249 28.99 15.23 -13.26
N PRO A 250 29.63 16.40 -13.50
CA PRO A 250 30.45 16.63 -14.69
C PRO A 250 31.76 15.82 -14.71
N TYR A 251 32.06 15.11 -13.61
CA TYR A 251 33.25 14.29 -13.45
C TYR A 251 32.98 12.79 -13.59
N SER A 252 31.73 12.39 -13.84
CA SER A 252 31.32 11.00 -14.02
C SER A 252 30.73 10.78 -15.41
N SER A 253 30.80 9.53 -15.87
CA SER A 253 30.12 9.09 -17.09
C SER A 253 28.89 8.29 -16.74
N ARG A 254 27.86 8.37 -17.58
CA ARG A 254 26.68 7.52 -17.48
C ARG A 254 27.03 6.07 -17.81
N GLU A 255 26.69 5.14 -16.92
CA GLU A 255 27.13 3.74 -16.98
C GLU A 255 26.06 2.77 -16.46
N LEU A 256 26.06 1.53 -16.98
CA LEU A 256 25.33 0.42 -16.36
C LEU A 256 26.08 -0.06 -15.13
N CYS A 257 25.49 0.10 -13.96
CA CYS A 257 26.12 -0.26 -12.68
C CYS A 257 25.10 -0.48 -11.57
N ALA A 258 25.59 -0.92 -10.42
CA ALA A 258 24.97 -0.67 -9.12
C ALA A 258 25.71 0.48 -8.43
N PHE A 259 25.17 1.03 -7.35
CA PHE A 259 25.92 1.95 -6.48
C PHE A 259 25.50 1.85 -5.01
N SER A 260 26.32 2.44 -4.15
CA SER A 260 26.09 2.53 -2.70
C SER A 260 26.41 3.92 -2.16
N GLY A 261 25.84 4.24 -1.00
CA GLY A 261 26.06 5.49 -0.28
C GLY A 261 25.48 6.73 -0.97
N SER A 262 25.49 7.85 -0.24
CA SER A 262 25.08 9.16 -0.77
C SER A 262 26.10 9.79 -1.72
N ASP A 263 27.29 9.21 -1.84
CA ASP A 263 28.35 9.60 -2.77
C ASP A 263 28.28 8.85 -4.10
N GLY A 264 27.41 7.84 -4.22
CA GLY A 264 27.09 7.18 -5.48
C GLY A 264 28.23 6.29 -5.96
N LYS A 265 28.88 5.58 -5.04
CA LYS A 265 30.02 4.71 -5.37
C LYS A 265 29.56 3.53 -6.22
N LYS A 266 29.87 3.58 -7.51
CA LYS A 266 29.55 2.52 -8.49
C LYS A 266 30.21 1.19 -8.16
N SER A 267 29.50 0.09 -8.45
CA SER A 267 30.01 -1.28 -8.35
C SER A 267 29.61 -2.14 -9.56
N THR A 268 30.20 -3.33 -9.63
CA THR A 268 29.95 -4.33 -10.67
C THR A 268 28.75 -5.23 -10.37
N ASP A 269 28.04 -4.98 -9.27
CA ASP A 269 26.93 -5.82 -8.78
C ASP A 269 25.62 -5.39 -9.47
N TYR A 270 25.69 -5.17 -10.78
CA TYR A 270 24.60 -4.62 -11.59
C TYR A 270 23.56 -5.65 -12.01
N GLN A 271 23.76 -6.94 -11.69
CA GLN A 271 22.78 -7.99 -11.92
C GLN A 271 21.67 -7.88 -10.88
N THR A 272 20.42 -7.81 -11.33
CA THR A 272 19.27 -7.71 -10.43
C THR A 272 18.87 -9.06 -9.82
N ALA A 273 18.69 -9.11 -8.50
CA ALA A 273 17.88 -10.10 -7.82
C ALA A 273 16.37 -9.85 -8.03
N PHE A 274 15.50 -10.75 -7.54
CA PHE A 274 14.04 -10.54 -7.57
C PHE A 274 13.66 -9.21 -6.90
N ARG A 275 14.26 -8.85 -5.76
CA ARG A 275 13.96 -7.59 -5.06
C ARG A 275 14.47 -6.32 -5.75
N GLU A 276 15.44 -6.43 -6.65
CA GLU A 276 16.18 -5.30 -7.23
C GLU A 276 15.54 -4.85 -8.55
N GLY A 277 14.22 -4.99 -8.66
CA GLY A 277 13.45 -4.72 -9.87
C GLY A 277 13.36 -5.91 -10.83
N GLY A 278 14.13 -6.98 -10.64
CA GLY A 278 14.12 -8.15 -11.51
C GLY A 278 12.76 -8.88 -11.54
N GLY A 279 12.15 -9.11 -10.36
CA GLY A 279 10.84 -9.75 -10.28
C GLY A 279 9.74 -8.87 -10.86
N MET A 280 9.80 -7.56 -10.60
CA MET A 280 8.83 -6.62 -11.14
C MET A 280 8.97 -6.48 -12.67
N ALA A 281 10.17 -6.57 -13.23
CA ALA A 281 10.41 -6.53 -14.68
C ALA A 281 9.81 -7.76 -15.39
N ILE A 282 9.96 -8.94 -14.79
CA ILE A 282 9.32 -10.17 -15.29
C ILE A 282 7.79 -10.01 -15.28
N ALA A 283 7.22 -9.53 -14.17
CA ALA A 283 5.77 -9.33 -14.05
C ALA A 283 5.27 -8.33 -15.12
N ALA A 284 5.98 -7.21 -15.31
CA ALA A 284 5.66 -6.19 -16.30
C ALA A 284 5.67 -6.73 -17.73
N LEU A 285 6.73 -7.44 -18.12
CA LEU A 285 6.87 -8.02 -19.46
C LEU A 285 5.83 -9.12 -19.73
N ALA A 286 5.55 -9.97 -18.74
CA ALA A 286 4.51 -11.01 -18.85
C ALA A 286 3.11 -10.39 -19.03
N THR A 287 2.78 -9.35 -18.26
CA THR A 287 1.51 -8.61 -18.41
C THR A 287 1.42 -7.93 -19.78
N ALA A 288 2.48 -7.26 -20.23
CA ALA A 288 2.52 -6.62 -21.55
C ALA A 288 2.30 -7.63 -22.68
N ALA A 289 2.94 -8.80 -22.59
CA ALA A 289 2.74 -9.89 -23.55
C ALA A 289 1.30 -10.42 -23.55
N ARG A 290 0.72 -10.66 -22.36
CA ARG A 290 -0.66 -11.14 -22.20
C ARG A 290 -1.69 -10.20 -22.81
N LEU A 291 -1.46 -8.89 -22.73
CA LEU A 291 -2.31 -7.87 -23.33
C LEU A 291 -2.05 -7.65 -24.83
N GLY A 292 -1.08 -8.36 -25.43
CA GLY A 292 -0.73 -8.22 -26.84
C GLY A 292 -0.13 -6.85 -27.18
N LEU A 293 0.52 -6.20 -26.20
CA LEU A 293 1.19 -4.92 -26.41
C LEU A 293 2.39 -5.10 -27.35
N LYS A 294 2.74 -4.02 -28.04
CA LYS A 294 3.89 -3.98 -28.95
C LYS A 294 4.46 -2.57 -29.04
N GLY A 295 5.78 -2.48 -29.13
CA GLY A 295 6.53 -1.27 -29.41
C GLY A 295 7.60 -1.58 -30.44
N ASP A 296 8.86 -1.35 -30.08
CA ASP A 296 10.02 -1.79 -30.84
C ASP A 296 10.21 -3.31 -30.81
N PHE A 297 9.69 -3.96 -29.76
CA PHE A 297 9.62 -5.42 -29.64
C PHE A 297 8.16 -5.91 -29.67
N THR A 298 7.95 -7.17 -30.06
CA THR A 298 6.63 -7.80 -30.09
C THR A 298 6.23 -8.39 -28.74
N SER A 299 4.93 -8.69 -28.57
CA SER A 299 4.40 -9.40 -27.41
C SER A 299 5.10 -10.73 -27.14
N GLU A 300 5.47 -11.46 -28.19
CA GLU A 300 6.19 -12.73 -28.07
C GLU A 300 7.63 -12.53 -27.57
N GLN A 301 8.27 -11.42 -27.96
CA GLN A 301 9.60 -11.07 -27.46
C GLN A 301 9.55 -10.63 -26.00
N TYR A 302 8.51 -9.89 -25.58
CA TYR A 302 8.29 -9.59 -24.16
C TYR A 302 8.11 -10.87 -23.33
N LEU A 303 7.29 -11.82 -23.80
CA LEU A 303 7.10 -13.09 -23.13
C LEU A 303 8.41 -13.88 -23.04
N ALA A 304 9.15 -14.01 -24.15
CA ALA A 304 10.42 -14.73 -24.16
C ALA A 304 11.46 -14.11 -23.21
N ALA A 305 11.49 -12.77 -23.12
CA ALA A 305 12.33 -12.05 -22.17
C ALA A 305 11.94 -12.36 -20.71
N ALA A 306 10.65 -12.33 -20.39
CA ALA A 306 10.14 -12.65 -19.06
C ALA A 306 10.45 -14.11 -18.65
N GLU A 307 10.21 -15.07 -19.54
CA GLU A 307 10.48 -16.49 -19.28
C GLU A 307 11.97 -16.76 -19.07
N LYS A 308 12.83 -16.16 -19.91
CA LYS A 308 14.28 -16.27 -19.79
C LYS A 308 14.77 -15.73 -18.45
N ALA A 309 14.30 -14.54 -18.07
CA ALA A 309 14.72 -13.92 -16.83
C ALA A 309 14.22 -14.68 -15.60
N PHE A 310 12.99 -15.17 -15.62
CA PHE A 310 12.46 -15.97 -14.53
C PHE A 310 13.23 -17.28 -14.34
N ALA A 311 13.56 -17.97 -15.43
CA ALA A 311 14.38 -19.18 -15.37
C ALA A 311 15.78 -18.88 -14.78
N HIS A 312 16.42 -17.80 -15.23
CA HIS A 312 17.74 -17.39 -14.74
C HIS A 312 17.72 -17.04 -13.25
N LEU A 313 16.79 -16.17 -12.81
CA LEU A 313 16.70 -15.79 -11.39
C LEU A 313 16.32 -16.98 -10.50
N SER A 314 15.44 -17.87 -10.97
CA SER A 314 15.08 -19.09 -10.22
C SER A 314 16.25 -20.08 -10.06
N GLU A 315 17.28 -20.00 -10.91
CA GLU A 315 18.54 -20.75 -10.74
C GLU A 315 19.47 -20.07 -9.72
N LYS A 316 19.46 -18.73 -9.66
CA LYS A 316 20.39 -17.92 -8.87
C LYS A 316 19.92 -17.61 -7.45
N GLN A 317 18.62 -17.75 -7.18
CA GLN A 317 18.06 -17.54 -5.85
C GLN A 317 16.87 -18.44 -5.54
N SER A 318 16.72 -18.78 -4.26
CA SER A 318 15.63 -19.65 -3.79
C SER A 318 15.25 -19.37 -2.33
N ILE A 319 13.99 -19.61 -1.99
CA ILE A 319 13.46 -19.48 -0.63
C ILE A 319 14.29 -20.29 0.36
N GLY A 320 14.83 -19.62 1.37
CA GLY A 320 15.67 -20.20 2.43
C GLY A 320 17.05 -20.67 1.97
N GLY A 321 17.43 -20.41 0.71
CA GLY A 321 18.70 -20.79 0.11
C GLY A 321 19.65 -19.61 -0.10
N ASN A 322 20.65 -19.82 -0.95
CA ASN A 322 21.55 -18.75 -1.41
C ASN A 322 20.81 -17.83 -2.38
N CYS A 323 21.05 -16.52 -2.29
CA CYS A 323 20.71 -15.57 -3.34
C CYS A 323 22.00 -14.98 -3.91
N ALA A 324 22.32 -15.31 -5.17
CA ALA A 324 23.63 -14.97 -5.75
C ALA A 324 23.83 -13.48 -6.04
N TYR A 325 22.74 -12.72 -6.25
CA TYR A 325 22.78 -11.30 -6.59
C TYR A 325 22.45 -10.37 -5.42
N CYS A 326 21.83 -10.91 -4.37
CA CYS A 326 21.56 -10.20 -3.14
C CYS A 326 22.86 -9.81 -2.40
N ASP A 327 23.04 -8.53 -2.05
CA ASP A 327 24.24 -8.06 -1.31
C ASP A 327 24.52 -8.84 -0.01
N ASP A 328 23.49 -9.25 0.72
CA ASP A 328 23.58 -10.07 1.95
C ASP A 328 23.52 -11.59 1.71
N GLY A 329 23.41 -12.00 0.44
CA GLY A 329 23.31 -13.40 0.02
C GLY A 329 21.99 -14.09 0.35
N LYS A 330 20.96 -13.35 0.79
CA LYS A 330 19.69 -13.92 1.29
C LYS A 330 18.48 -13.23 0.68
N GLU A 331 17.42 -14.00 0.45
CA GLU A 331 16.12 -13.42 0.08
C GLU A 331 15.43 -12.81 1.30
N ASN A 332 14.62 -11.78 1.05
CA ASN A 332 13.75 -11.16 2.05
C ASN A 332 12.32 -10.97 1.50
N ILE A 333 11.46 -10.26 2.24
CA ILE A 333 10.07 -10.02 1.82
C ILE A 333 9.93 -9.39 0.43
N ILE A 334 10.88 -8.54 0.01
CA ILE A 334 10.84 -7.85 -1.28
C ILE A 334 10.98 -8.88 -2.40
N ASP A 335 11.91 -9.83 -2.26
CA ASP A 335 12.04 -10.96 -3.19
C ASP A 335 10.75 -11.78 -3.26
N ASP A 336 10.05 -11.97 -2.14
CA ASP A 336 8.83 -12.76 -2.12
C ASP A 336 7.67 -12.12 -2.89
N TYR A 337 7.37 -10.84 -2.66
CA TYR A 337 6.25 -10.21 -3.35
C TYR A 337 6.55 -9.95 -4.84
N THR A 338 7.79 -9.62 -5.21
CA THR A 338 8.13 -9.41 -6.62
C THR A 338 8.20 -10.74 -7.38
N ALA A 339 8.75 -11.80 -6.78
CA ALA A 339 8.75 -13.14 -7.40
C ALA A 339 7.35 -13.76 -7.45
N LEU A 340 6.48 -13.47 -6.47
CA LEU A 340 5.07 -13.87 -6.52
C LEU A 340 4.36 -13.23 -7.71
N LEU A 341 4.50 -11.91 -7.89
CA LEU A 341 3.93 -11.21 -9.04
C LEU A 341 4.50 -11.73 -10.36
N ALA A 342 5.81 -11.93 -10.44
CA ALA A 342 6.49 -12.49 -11.62
C ALA A 342 5.89 -13.83 -12.04
N ALA A 343 5.83 -14.79 -11.11
CA ALA A 343 5.31 -16.13 -11.37
C ALA A 343 3.81 -16.12 -11.70
N THR A 344 3.05 -15.24 -11.02
CA THR A 344 1.60 -15.10 -11.24
C THR A 344 1.28 -14.55 -12.63
N GLU A 345 1.95 -13.48 -13.06
CA GLU A 345 1.72 -12.91 -14.39
C GLU A 345 2.27 -13.79 -15.51
N LEU A 346 3.39 -14.50 -15.29
CA LEU A 346 3.87 -15.51 -16.23
C LEU A 346 2.86 -16.64 -16.42
N PHE A 347 2.28 -17.16 -15.34
CA PHE A 347 1.24 -18.17 -15.45
C PHE A 347 0.00 -17.63 -16.19
N ALA A 348 -0.41 -16.39 -15.90
CA ALA A 348 -1.52 -15.75 -16.58
C ALA A 348 -1.27 -15.53 -18.09
N ALA A 349 -0.02 -15.25 -18.48
CA ALA A 349 0.38 -15.03 -19.87
C ALA A 349 0.60 -16.34 -20.64
N ASN A 350 1.23 -17.34 -20.00
CA ASN A 350 1.56 -18.62 -20.58
C ASN A 350 1.49 -19.74 -19.52
N PRO A 351 0.36 -20.44 -19.37
CA PRO A 351 0.16 -21.42 -18.31
C PRO A 351 1.16 -22.58 -18.37
N LYS A 352 2.08 -22.65 -17.41
CA LYS A 352 3.00 -23.78 -17.18
C LYS A 352 3.00 -24.19 -15.71
N ARG A 353 3.24 -25.49 -15.45
CA ARG A 353 3.29 -26.05 -14.08
C ARG A 353 4.31 -25.33 -13.20
N GLU A 354 5.49 -25.02 -13.75
CA GLU A 354 6.58 -24.35 -13.03
C GLU A 354 6.17 -22.97 -12.49
N TYR A 355 5.39 -22.19 -13.26
CA TYR A 355 4.97 -20.84 -12.85
C TYR A 355 3.93 -20.89 -11.73
N ILE A 356 2.91 -21.74 -11.85
CA ILE A 356 1.88 -21.83 -10.81
C ILE A 356 2.41 -22.46 -9.51
N GLU A 357 3.32 -23.44 -9.60
CA GLU A 357 3.98 -24.01 -8.42
C GLU A 357 4.88 -22.97 -7.74
N ALA A 358 5.62 -22.17 -8.51
CA ALA A 358 6.41 -21.07 -7.96
C ALA A 358 5.52 -20.00 -7.32
N ALA A 359 4.42 -19.60 -7.95
CA ALA A 359 3.46 -18.63 -7.41
C ALA A 359 2.85 -19.14 -6.09
N ARG A 360 2.36 -20.39 -6.05
CA ARG A 360 1.82 -21.00 -4.82
C ARG A 360 2.86 -21.07 -3.70
N LYS A 361 4.11 -21.43 -4.02
CA LYS A 361 5.21 -21.47 -3.04
C LYS A 361 5.51 -20.08 -2.48
N ARG A 362 5.59 -19.06 -3.34
CA ARG A 362 5.83 -17.66 -2.95
C ARG A 362 4.67 -17.07 -2.14
N ALA A 363 3.42 -17.35 -2.52
CA ALA A 363 2.23 -16.92 -1.77
C ALA A 363 2.24 -17.48 -0.34
N ASN A 364 2.54 -18.77 -0.18
CA ASN A 364 2.66 -19.39 1.14
C ASN A 364 3.82 -18.80 1.96
N HIS A 365 4.96 -18.54 1.33
CA HIS A 365 6.12 -17.96 2.03
C HIS A 365 5.85 -16.52 2.47
N LEU A 366 5.29 -15.69 1.60
CA LEU A 366 4.89 -14.32 1.91
C LEU A 366 3.82 -14.27 3.00
N ALA A 367 2.80 -15.14 2.95
CA ALA A 367 1.79 -15.25 3.98
C ALA A 367 2.38 -15.61 5.36
N ALA A 368 3.41 -16.47 5.40
CA ALA A 368 4.08 -16.87 6.64
C ALA A 368 4.91 -15.75 7.30
N ARG A 369 5.13 -14.63 6.59
CA ARG A 369 5.79 -13.43 7.12
C ARG A 369 4.86 -12.53 7.93
N VAL A 370 3.55 -12.73 7.89
CA VAL A 370 2.62 -11.96 8.71
C VAL A 370 2.89 -12.25 10.20
N SER A 371 3.06 -11.20 10.99
CA SER A 371 3.22 -11.25 12.44
C SER A 371 1.88 -11.50 13.14
N ASP A 372 1.94 -11.85 14.43
CA ASP A 372 0.74 -12.02 15.24
C ASP A 372 -0.10 -10.72 15.35
N ASP A 373 0.53 -9.55 15.21
CA ASP A 373 -0.14 -8.25 15.20
C ASP A 373 -0.70 -7.85 13.83
N GLY A 374 -0.26 -8.52 12.75
CA GLY A 374 -0.73 -8.34 11.37
C GLY A 374 0.19 -7.53 10.44
N TYR A 375 1.27 -6.91 10.92
CA TYR A 375 2.33 -6.39 10.03
C TYR A 375 3.19 -7.52 9.47
N PHE A 376 3.87 -7.30 8.35
CA PHE A 376 4.81 -8.29 7.79
C PHE A 376 6.21 -8.15 8.37
N TRP A 377 6.94 -9.26 8.50
CA TRP A 377 8.38 -9.26 8.76
C TRP A 377 9.19 -9.11 7.46
N SER A 378 10.23 -8.28 7.47
CA SER A 378 11.18 -8.18 6.36
C SER A 378 12.05 -9.42 6.23
N ASP A 379 12.49 -9.98 7.35
CA ASP A 379 13.50 -11.04 7.44
C ASP A 379 12.92 -12.35 7.99
N ASP A 380 13.56 -13.47 7.66
CA ASP A 380 13.14 -14.80 8.14
C ASP A 380 13.36 -14.99 9.65
N ALA A 381 14.30 -14.24 10.22
CA ALA A 381 14.54 -14.23 11.66
C ALA A 381 13.48 -13.45 12.44
N LYS A 382 12.54 -12.77 11.76
CA LYS A 382 11.45 -11.99 12.36
C LYS A 382 11.96 -10.95 13.36
N THR A 383 12.98 -10.20 12.95
CA THR A 383 13.61 -9.17 13.78
C THR A 383 13.40 -7.76 13.26
N ARG A 384 13.03 -7.61 11.98
CA ARG A 384 12.82 -6.34 11.30
C ARG A 384 11.41 -6.28 10.71
N PRO A 385 10.49 -5.47 11.25
CA PRO A 385 9.20 -5.23 10.61
C PRO A 385 9.39 -4.63 9.20
N PHE A 386 8.52 -5.03 8.28
CA PHE A 386 8.50 -4.45 6.95
C PHE A 386 7.84 -3.08 6.97
N TRP A 387 8.64 -2.11 6.55
CA TRP A 387 8.24 -0.77 6.19
C TRP A 387 8.95 -0.42 4.88
N HIS A 388 8.34 0.43 4.07
CA HIS A 388 8.92 0.87 2.80
C HIS A 388 8.35 2.24 2.42
N ALA A 389 9.21 3.19 2.04
CA ALA A 389 8.82 4.55 1.67
C ALA A 389 8.14 4.65 0.28
N SER A 390 7.96 3.52 -0.41
CA SER A 390 7.36 3.42 -1.74
C SER A 390 6.35 2.29 -1.78
N ASP A 391 6.80 1.09 -1.44
CA ASP A 391 6.16 -0.14 -1.90
C ASP A 391 5.41 -0.88 -0.78
N ALA A 392 5.02 -0.19 0.29
CA ALA A 392 4.41 -0.85 1.46
C ALA A 392 3.11 -1.61 1.16
N GLY A 393 2.37 -1.22 0.10
CA GLY A 393 1.18 -1.93 -0.37
C GLY A 393 1.45 -3.19 -1.21
N LEU A 394 2.66 -3.35 -1.77
CA LEU A 394 2.98 -4.44 -2.71
C LEU A 394 2.81 -5.86 -2.16
N PRO A 395 3.17 -6.19 -0.90
CA PRO A 395 2.92 -7.51 -0.34
C PRO A 395 1.44 -7.92 -0.45
N LEU A 396 0.54 -7.00 -0.13
CA LEU A 396 -0.90 -7.24 -0.18
C LEU A 396 -1.39 -7.36 -1.63
N ILE A 397 -0.94 -6.47 -2.51
CA ILE A 397 -1.28 -6.48 -3.95
C ILE A 397 -0.83 -7.80 -4.62
N ALA A 398 0.36 -8.30 -4.29
CA ALA A 398 0.87 -9.55 -4.83
C ALA A 398 0.01 -10.76 -4.42
N LEU A 399 -0.43 -10.84 -3.15
CA LEU A 399 -1.33 -11.88 -2.65
C LEU A 399 -2.73 -11.77 -3.29
N LEU A 400 -3.25 -10.56 -3.47
CA LEU A 400 -4.53 -10.30 -4.11
C LEU A 400 -4.51 -10.75 -5.58
N ARG A 401 -3.47 -10.36 -6.32
CA ARG A 401 -3.30 -10.73 -7.72
C ARG A 401 -3.14 -12.24 -7.89
N PHE A 402 -2.34 -12.87 -7.02
CA PHE A 402 -2.26 -14.33 -6.96
C PHE A 402 -3.63 -14.97 -6.73
N SER A 403 -4.40 -14.44 -5.78
CA SER A 403 -5.73 -14.97 -5.42
C SER A 403 -6.71 -14.90 -6.60
N GLU A 404 -6.72 -13.81 -7.36
CA GLU A 404 -7.52 -13.72 -8.58
C GLU A 404 -7.17 -14.81 -9.59
N VAL A 405 -5.88 -14.95 -9.90
CA VAL A 405 -5.41 -15.91 -10.92
C VAL A 405 -5.66 -17.34 -10.46
N GLU A 406 -5.26 -17.71 -9.24
CA GLU A 406 -5.47 -19.05 -8.67
C GLU A 406 -6.97 -19.40 -8.60
N SER A 407 -7.84 -18.45 -8.21
CA SER A 407 -9.29 -18.69 -8.15
C SER A 407 -9.95 -18.89 -9.51
N SER A 408 -9.33 -18.39 -10.57
CA SER A 408 -9.83 -18.52 -11.95
C SER A 408 -9.57 -19.91 -12.54
N ILE A 409 -8.62 -20.66 -11.99
CA ILE A 409 -8.26 -22.02 -12.43
C ILE A 409 -9.42 -22.97 -12.07
N LYS A 410 -10.01 -23.62 -13.09
CA LYS A 410 -11.11 -24.59 -12.92
C LYS A 410 -10.97 -25.74 -13.91
N GLY A 411 -10.96 -26.97 -13.40
CA GLY A 411 -10.72 -28.16 -14.19
C GLY A 411 -9.30 -28.25 -14.76
N GLY A 412 -8.91 -29.44 -15.20
CA GLY A 412 -7.60 -29.67 -15.81
C GLY A 412 -6.47 -29.91 -14.81
N GLU A 413 -5.24 -29.86 -15.30
CA GLU A 413 -4.06 -30.37 -14.57
C GLU A 413 -3.47 -29.42 -13.51
N PHE A 414 -3.92 -28.16 -13.49
CA PHE A 414 -3.50 -27.15 -12.51
C PHE A 414 -4.55 -26.93 -11.41
N ASP A 415 -5.74 -27.52 -11.56
CA ASP A 415 -6.85 -27.34 -10.64
C ASP A 415 -6.50 -27.84 -9.23
N ALA A 416 -6.70 -26.96 -8.24
CA ALA A 416 -6.52 -27.25 -6.82
C ALA A 416 -7.84 -27.18 -6.04
N TRP A 417 -8.97 -27.00 -6.73
CA TRP A 417 -10.29 -26.99 -6.11
C TRP A 417 -10.73 -28.40 -5.73
N MET A 418 -11.07 -28.56 -4.46
CA MET A 418 -11.73 -29.76 -3.94
C MET A 418 -13.17 -29.41 -3.54
N CYS A 419 -14.14 -29.93 -4.28
CA CYS A 419 -15.57 -29.75 -3.97
C CYS A 419 -16.15 -31.05 -3.40
N LEU A 420 -16.70 -30.98 -2.19
CA LEU A 420 -17.35 -32.13 -1.55
C LEU A 420 -18.85 -32.13 -1.82
N ASP A 421 -19.39 -33.26 -2.29
CA ASP A 421 -20.81 -33.45 -2.53
C ASP A 421 -21.54 -33.82 -1.23
N CYS A 422 -21.78 -32.82 -0.38
CA CYS A 422 -22.61 -32.96 0.82
C CYS A 422 -23.38 -31.68 1.14
N ILE A 423 -24.53 -31.82 1.80
CA ILE A 423 -25.40 -30.69 2.18
C ILE A 423 -24.62 -29.76 3.13
N GLY A 424 -24.37 -28.53 2.67
CA GLY A 424 -23.61 -27.51 3.42
C GLY A 424 -22.09 -27.55 3.18
N CYS A 425 -21.60 -28.45 2.34
CA CYS A 425 -20.20 -28.50 1.93
C CYS A 425 -19.93 -27.54 0.78
N GLY A 426 -18.74 -26.92 0.82
CA GLY A 426 -18.26 -25.99 -0.19
C GLY A 426 -17.09 -26.54 -1.00
N CYS A 427 -16.64 -25.75 -1.97
CA CYS A 427 -15.35 -25.96 -2.61
C CYS A 427 -14.25 -25.28 -1.80
N VAL A 428 -13.12 -25.97 -1.66
CA VAL A 428 -11.93 -25.49 -0.95
C VAL A 428 -10.75 -25.43 -1.91
N ASN A 429 -9.90 -24.42 -1.76
CA ASN A 429 -8.59 -24.35 -2.41
C ASN A 429 -7.57 -23.93 -1.36
N SER A 430 -6.73 -24.87 -0.93
CA SER A 430 -5.78 -24.64 0.16
C SER A 430 -4.71 -23.60 -0.17
N ASN A 431 -4.47 -23.30 -1.46
CA ASN A 431 -3.55 -22.24 -1.85
C ASN A 431 -4.12 -20.85 -1.58
N LEU A 432 -5.45 -20.71 -1.52
CA LEU A 432 -6.13 -19.45 -1.25
C LEU A 432 -6.31 -19.17 0.25
N ASP A 433 -6.25 -20.20 1.11
CA ASP A 433 -6.50 -20.06 2.55
C ASP A 433 -5.43 -19.19 3.23
N GLY A 434 -4.15 -19.52 3.01
CA GLY A 434 -3.03 -18.75 3.57
C GLY A 434 -2.97 -17.32 3.02
N ALA A 435 -3.27 -17.14 1.73
CA ALA A 435 -3.36 -15.82 1.13
C ALA A 435 -4.50 -15.00 1.75
N PHE A 436 -5.69 -15.58 1.91
CA PHE A 436 -6.84 -14.92 2.54
C PHE A 436 -6.53 -14.46 3.97
N ASP A 437 -5.99 -15.35 4.80
CA ASP A 437 -5.67 -15.04 6.20
C ASP A 437 -4.62 -13.93 6.29
N ALA A 438 -3.59 -13.97 5.44
CA ALA A 438 -2.58 -12.92 5.37
C ALA A 438 -3.16 -11.58 4.89
N ILE A 439 -3.98 -11.60 3.83
CA ILE A 439 -4.64 -10.41 3.29
C ILE A 439 -5.51 -9.76 4.37
N LYS A 440 -6.35 -10.55 5.02
CA LYS A 440 -7.27 -10.07 6.04
C LYS A 440 -6.53 -9.54 7.27
N SER A 441 -5.56 -10.29 7.79
CA SER A 441 -4.77 -9.89 8.96
C SER A 441 -4.03 -8.56 8.71
N HIS A 442 -3.40 -8.42 7.55
CA HIS A 442 -2.68 -7.20 7.21
C HIS A 442 -3.61 -6.01 6.96
N TYR A 443 -4.73 -6.23 6.26
CA TYR A 443 -5.77 -5.23 6.08
C TYR A 443 -6.26 -4.68 7.44
N GLU A 444 -6.62 -5.59 8.36
CA GLU A 444 -7.13 -5.23 9.69
C GLU A 444 -6.07 -4.49 10.51
N TRP A 445 -4.80 -4.91 10.39
CA TRP A 445 -3.68 -4.22 11.02
C TRP A 445 -3.51 -2.80 10.47
N LEU A 446 -3.55 -2.57 9.15
CA LEU A 446 -3.42 -1.23 8.55
C LEU A 446 -4.47 -0.26 9.08
N VAL A 447 -5.73 -0.70 9.18
CA VAL A 447 -6.81 0.11 9.75
C VAL A 447 -6.57 0.33 11.25
N LYS A 448 -6.25 -0.73 12.00
CA LYS A 448 -6.03 -0.65 13.46
C LYS A 448 -4.85 0.25 13.83
N ILE A 449 -3.71 0.10 13.17
CA ILE A 449 -2.49 0.84 13.48
C ILE A 449 -2.65 2.33 13.19
N THR A 450 -3.36 2.66 12.11
CA THR A 450 -3.64 4.04 11.68
C THR A 450 -4.57 4.77 12.66
N ASN A 451 -5.47 4.04 13.32
CA ASN A 451 -6.40 4.57 14.32
C ASN A 451 -5.94 4.34 15.78
N LYS A 452 -4.73 3.82 16.01
CA LYS A 452 -4.22 3.49 17.35
C LYS A 452 -3.96 4.73 18.23
N VAL A 453 -3.69 5.86 17.60
CA VAL A 453 -3.41 7.15 18.25
C VAL A 453 -4.24 8.24 17.56
N ASP A 454 -4.28 9.43 18.15
CA ASP A 454 -4.86 10.61 17.47
C ASP A 454 -4.25 10.77 16.07
N ASN A 455 -5.09 10.81 15.06
CA ASN A 455 -4.69 10.88 13.66
C ASN A 455 -5.75 11.62 12.83
N PRO A 456 -5.86 12.95 12.99
CA PRO A 456 -6.93 13.74 12.37
C PRO A 456 -6.90 13.66 10.84
N PHE A 457 -5.72 13.49 10.25
CA PHE A 457 -5.53 13.39 8.80
C PHE A 457 -5.74 11.98 8.25
N GLY A 458 -5.82 10.96 9.12
CA GLY A 458 -5.91 9.56 8.71
C GLY A 458 -4.66 9.03 8.02
N TYR A 459 -3.50 9.66 8.21
CA TYR A 459 -2.24 9.27 7.57
C TYR A 459 -1.85 7.84 7.98
N ALA A 460 -1.56 6.98 7.01
CA ALA A 460 -1.24 5.57 7.24
C ALA A 460 -0.03 5.41 8.17
N ARG A 461 -0.24 4.78 9.34
CA ARG A 461 0.83 4.49 10.31
C ARG A 461 1.50 3.14 9.99
N GLN A 462 2.66 2.91 10.58
CA GLN A 462 3.50 1.74 10.33
C GLN A 462 4.25 1.29 11.58
N THR A 463 4.75 0.06 11.55
CA THR A 463 5.62 -0.52 12.58
C THR A 463 7.00 -0.71 11.98
N TYR A 464 8.04 -0.24 12.67
CA TYR A 464 9.42 -0.29 12.20
C TYR A 464 10.40 -0.46 13.35
N LYS A 465 11.64 -0.85 13.03
CA LYS A 465 12.75 -0.93 13.98
C LYS A 465 13.62 0.32 13.85
N THR A 466 13.90 0.98 14.96
CA THR A 466 14.80 2.15 15.08
C THR A 466 15.48 2.09 16.44
N GLN A 467 16.76 2.47 16.53
CA GLN A 467 17.54 2.40 17.78
C GLN A 467 17.40 1.04 18.50
N ASP A 468 17.44 -0.05 17.73
CA ASP A 468 17.25 -1.43 18.18
C ASP A 468 15.90 -1.77 18.85
N LYS A 469 14.88 -0.92 18.67
CA LYS A 469 13.53 -1.13 19.21
C LYS A 469 12.49 -1.11 18.11
N ILE A 470 11.54 -2.04 18.20
CA ILE A 470 10.34 -2.01 17.37
C ILE A 470 9.36 -1.02 17.99
N LYS A 471 8.89 -0.06 17.20
CA LYS A 471 7.85 0.91 17.58
C LYS A 471 6.88 1.14 16.42
N ASP A 472 5.75 1.73 16.77
CA ASP A 472 4.79 2.24 15.79
C ASP A 472 5.00 3.74 15.61
N GLY A 473 4.89 4.22 14.38
CA GLY A 473 5.02 5.65 14.07
C GLY A 473 4.30 6.05 12.78
N PHE A 474 4.36 7.34 12.47
CA PHE A 474 3.83 7.88 11.22
C PHE A 474 4.82 7.65 10.08
N PHE A 475 6.03 8.16 10.22
CA PHE A 475 7.05 8.16 9.17
C PHE A 475 8.15 7.14 9.45
N ILE A 476 8.85 6.73 8.38
CA ILE A 476 9.99 5.83 8.39
C ILE A 476 11.12 6.37 9.28
N PRO A 477 11.94 5.50 9.88
CA PRO A 477 13.11 5.92 10.61
C PRO A 477 14.22 6.43 9.66
N HIS A 478 14.89 7.50 10.06
CA HIS A 478 16.04 8.03 9.35
C HIS A 478 17.30 7.19 9.64
N ASP A 479 17.35 6.54 10.80
CA ASP A 479 18.40 5.59 11.20
C ASP A 479 18.12 4.18 10.65
N ASN A 480 18.29 4.03 9.34
CA ASN A 480 18.10 2.76 8.63
C ASN A 480 19.38 2.27 7.96
N GLU A 481 19.30 1.09 7.32
CA GLU A 481 20.44 0.34 6.78
C GLU A 481 21.21 1.07 5.66
N SER A 482 20.61 2.08 5.02
CA SER A 482 21.30 2.90 4.03
C SER A 482 22.30 3.90 4.66
N GLY A 483 22.09 4.26 5.93
CA GLY A 483 22.86 5.29 6.61
C GLY A 483 22.60 6.73 6.14
N TYR A 484 21.73 6.96 5.16
CA TYR A 484 21.41 8.32 4.68
C TYR A 484 20.01 8.49 4.09
N TRP A 485 19.43 7.45 3.49
CA TRP A 485 18.26 7.56 2.63
C TRP A 485 16.97 7.52 3.46
N TRP A 486 16.19 8.57 3.30
CA TRP A 486 14.83 8.73 3.79
C TRP A 486 14.27 9.97 3.08
N GLN A 487 12.99 9.94 2.77
CA GLN A 487 12.30 11.00 2.05
C GLN A 487 10.81 10.96 2.38
N GLY A 488 10.04 11.85 1.77
CA GLY A 488 8.59 11.75 1.83
C GLY A 488 8.06 10.43 1.26
N GLU A 489 6.83 10.10 1.65
CA GLU A 489 6.26 8.76 1.50
C GLU A 489 5.01 8.74 0.60
N ASP A 490 4.90 9.66 -0.37
CA ASP A 490 3.68 9.77 -1.18
C ASP A 490 3.43 8.51 -2.03
N ALA A 491 4.49 7.80 -2.44
CA ALA A 491 4.40 6.51 -3.11
C ALA A 491 3.85 5.43 -2.16
N ARG A 492 4.36 5.38 -0.93
CA ARG A 492 3.89 4.45 0.11
C ARG A 492 2.40 4.61 0.38
N ILE A 493 1.93 5.82 0.63
CA ILE A 493 0.52 6.01 1.01
C ILE A 493 -0.42 5.77 -0.18
N ALA A 494 0.02 6.06 -1.41
CA ALA A 494 -0.72 5.70 -2.62
C ALA A 494 -0.71 4.18 -2.88
N SER A 495 0.39 3.47 -2.61
CA SER A 495 0.45 2.00 -2.71
C SER A 495 -0.44 1.31 -1.68
N LEU A 496 -0.50 1.85 -0.46
CA LEU A 496 -1.43 1.38 0.58
C LEU A 496 -2.90 1.67 0.24
N SER A 497 -3.19 2.83 -0.37
CA SER A 497 -4.53 3.15 -0.88
C SER A 497 -4.96 2.14 -1.96
N THR A 498 -4.08 1.88 -2.93
CA THR A 498 -4.25 0.84 -3.97
C THR A 498 -4.56 -0.51 -3.32
N ALA A 499 -3.72 -0.96 -2.39
CA ALA A 499 -3.82 -2.27 -1.76
C ALA A 499 -5.14 -2.48 -1.00
N ILE A 500 -5.60 -1.47 -0.25
CA ILE A 500 -6.86 -1.52 0.51
C ILE A 500 -8.09 -1.48 -0.40
N LEU A 501 -8.06 -0.70 -1.48
CA LEU A 501 -9.13 -0.66 -2.48
C LEU A 501 -9.21 -1.97 -3.26
N TYR A 502 -8.06 -2.55 -3.61
CA TYR A 502 -8.01 -3.84 -4.29
C TYR A 502 -8.51 -4.97 -3.39
N ALA A 503 -8.06 -5.00 -2.13
CA ALA A 503 -8.56 -5.95 -1.12
C ALA A 503 -10.07 -5.85 -0.94
N LYS A 504 -10.59 -4.62 -0.89
CA LYS A 504 -12.02 -4.35 -0.80
C LYS A 504 -12.81 -5.02 -1.93
N GLN A 505 -12.33 -4.99 -3.17
CA GLN A 505 -13.00 -5.60 -4.32
C GLN A 505 -12.90 -7.12 -4.32
N VAL A 506 -11.70 -7.65 -4.01
CA VAL A 506 -11.41 -9.08 -4.03
C VAL A 506 -12.11 -9.82 -2.88
N LEU A 507 -12.13 -9.26 -1.67
CA LEU A 507 -12.71 -9.91 -0.49
C LEU A 507 -14.24 -9.83 -0.44
N ASP A 508 -14.85 -8.77 -0.99
CA ASP A 508 -16.31 -8.53 -1.00
C ASP A 508 -16.96 -8.60 0.41
N ASP A 509 -16.18 -8.31 1.46
CA ASP A 509 -16.65 -8.31 2.85
C ASP A 509 -17.27 -6.95 3.19
N LYS A 510 -18.60 -6.97 3.36
CA LYS A 510 -19.38 -5.76 3.69
C LYS A 510 -18.92 -5.02 4.93
N ASN A 511 -18.32 -5.72 5.88
CA ASN A 511 -17.87 -5.12 7.13
C ASN A 511 -16.57 -4.33 6.96
N LEU A 512 -15.76 -4.65 5.95
CA LEU A 512 -14.49 -3.96 5.67
C LEU A 512 -14.69 -2.71 4.79
N TYR A 513 -15.86 -2.54 4.16
CA TYR A 513 -16.04 -1.49 3.14
C TYR A 513 -15.89 -0.05 3.63
N LYS A 514 -16.46 0.26 4.81
CA LYS A 514 -16.48 1.64 5.28
C LYS A 514 -15.08 2.12 5.63
N ASP A 515 -14.33 1.28 6.33
CA ASP A 515 -12.98 1.61 6.77
C ASP A 515 -12.00 1.64 5.60
N ALA A 516 -12.17 0.75 4.59
CA ALA A 516 -11.39 0.76 3.36
C ALA A 516 -11.49 2.10 2.61
N SER A 517 -12.72 2.55 2.33
CA SER A 517 -12.94 3.78 1.57
C SER A 517 -12.38 5.02 2.30
N LYS A 518 -12.51 5.07 3.64
CA LYS A 518 -11.98 6.18 4.43
C LYS A 518 -10.45 6.15 4.40
N TYR A 519 -9.86 5.01 4.73
CA TYR A 519 -8.41 4.82 4.75
C TYR A 519 -7.78 5.24 3.41
N ALA A 520 -8.31 4.71 2.30
CA ALA A 520 -7.79 4.99 0.96
C ALA A 520 -7.95 6.47 0.57
N THR A 521 -9.08 7.09 0.91
CA THR A 521 -9.34 8.51 0.60
C THR A 521 -8.44 9.43 1.39
N ASP A 522 -8.20 9.14 2.68
CA ASP A 522 -7.31 9.96 3.51
C ASP A 522 -5.88 10.03 2.94
N GLN A 523 -5.37 8.94 2.36
CA GLN A 523 -4.04 8.91 1.76
C GLN A 523 -3.95 9.78 0.51
N LEU A 524 -4.97 9.73 -0.36
CA LEU A 524 -5.02 10.56 -1.56
C LEU A 524 -5.27 12.03 -1.20
N ASP A 525 -6.10 12.29 -0.21
CA ASP A 525 -6.35 13.64 0.28
C ASP A 525 -5.06 14.26 0.84
N TRP A 526 -4.21 13.49 1.53
CA TRP A 526 -2.91 13.96 2.00
C TRP A 526 -2.03 14.48 0.86
N ILE A 527 -1.88 13.68 -0.21
CA ILE A 527 -1.13 14.05 -1.43
C ILE A 527 -1.75 15.29 -2.10
N LEU A 528 -3.08 15.43 -2.02
CA LEU A 528 -3.83 16.49 -2.72
C LEU A 528 -4.15 17.70 -1.83
N GLY A 529 -3.39 17.92 -0.75
CA GLY A 529 -3.43 19.16 0.04
C GLY A 529 -4.13 19.10 1.39
N LYS A 530 -4.75 17.98 1.78
CA LYS A 530 -5.25 17.72 3.13
C LYS A 530 -4.11 17.25 4.03
N ASN A 531 -3.13 18.12 4.25
CA ASN A 531 -1.99 17.88 5.13
C ASN A 531 -1.65 19.15 5.93
N PRO A 532 -0.86 19.08 7.02
CA PRO A 532 -0.55 20.22 7.88
C PRO A 532 0.08 21.45 7.20
N TYR A 533 0.60 21.29 5.98
CA TYR A 533 1.27 22.34 5.22
C TYR A 533 0.39 22.94 4.10
N ALA A 534 -0.84 22.41 3.93
CA ALA A 534 -1.79 22.79 2.89
C ALA A 534 -1.16 22.77 1.48
N THR A 535 -0.26 21.82 1.22
CA THR A 535 0.47 21.70 -0.05
C THR A 535 -0.10 20.53 -0.84
N CYS A 536 -0.51 20.73 -2.09
CA CYS A 536 -0.80 19.66 -3.03
C CYS A 536 0.51 19.19 -3.68
N MET A 537 0.92 17.96 -3.40
CA MET A 537 2.19 17.38 -3.85
C MET A 537 2.19 17.02 -5.35
N MET A 538 1.01 16.89 -5.96
CA MET A 538 0.89 16.82 -7.42
C MET A 538 1.08 18.21 -8.03
N TYR A 539 2.18 18.38 -8.75
CA TYR A 539 2.56 19.66 -9.34
C TYR A 539 1.56 20.09 -10.43
N GLY A 540 1.17 21.37 -10.39
CA GLY A 540 0.15 21.96 -11.27
C GLY A 540 -1.30 21.74 -10.83
N LYS A 541 -1.53 21.13 -9.65
CA LYS A 541 -2.86 20.96 -9.06
C LYS A 541 -2.98 21.61 -7.68
N GLY A 542 -4.20 21.88 -7.24
CA GLY A 542 -4.44 22.53 -5.95
C GLY A 542 -4.03 24.01 -5.95
N THR A 543 -3.77 24.57 -4.76
CA THR A 543 -3.50 26.01 -4.58
C THR A 543 -2.05 26.31 -4.21
N LYS A 544 -1.32 25.34 -3.67
CA LYS A 544 0.09 25.43 -3.31
C LYS A 544 0.80 24.15 -3.71
N ASN A 545 1.82 24.25 -4.55
CA ASN A 545 2.66 23.12 -4.95
C ASN A 545 4.06 23.19 -4.33
N PRO A 546 4.77 22.04 -4.26
CA PRO A 546 6.21 21.99 -3.99
C PRO A 546 6.99 22.93 -4.90
N GLN A 547 8.17 23.36 -4.44
CA GLN A 547 9.05 24.16 -5.28
C GLN A 547 9.60 23.29 -6.42
N LYS A 548 9.94 23.92 -7.55
CA LYS A 548 10.68 23.21 -8.60
C LYS A 548 12.03 22.76 -8.06
N TYR A 549 12.37 21.50 -8.29
CA TYR A 549 13.64 20.91 -7.89
C TYR A 549 14.18 20.08 -9.05
N ASP A 550 15.25 20.56 -9.69
CA ASP A 550 15.90 19.89 -10.81
C ASP A 550 17.32 19.39 -10.45
N GLY A 551 17.67 19.39 -9.16
CA GLY A 551 18.97 18.88 -8.68
C GLY A 551 20.18 19.53 -9.38
N GLN A 552 21.05 18.70 -9.98
CA GLN A 552 22.14 19.15 -10.86
C GLN A 552 21.83 18.96 -12.35
N SER A 553 20.62 18.51 -12.66
CA SER A 553 20.18 18.29 -14.04
C SER A 553 20.02 19.63 -14.77
N GLU A 554 20.51 19.69 -16.02
CA GLU A 554 20.22 20.83 -16.91
C GLU A 554 18.81 20.72 -17.56
N TYR A 555 18.06 19.66 -17.26
CA TYR A 555 16.72 19.42 -17.78
C TYR A 555 15.67 19.86 -16.75
N ASP A 556 14.73 20.71 -17.16
CA ASP A 556 13.53 21.07 -16.37
C ASP A 556 12.61 19.84 -16.33
N ALA A 557 12.80 19.01 -15.30
CA ALA A 557 12.10 17.72 -15.14
C ALA A 557 11.11 17.76 -13.97
N THR A 558 10.89 18.93 -13.35
CA THR A 558 9.68 19.14 -12.53
C THR A 558 8.46 19.34 -13.45
N LEU A 559 7.70 18.27 -13.65
CA LEU A 559 6.63 18.22 -14.64
C LEU A 559 5.23 18.30 -13.99
N GLU A 560 4.27 18.87 -14.72
CA GLU A 560 2.86 18.83 -14.32
C GLU A 560 2.38 17.37 -14.25
N GLY A 561 1.66 17.03 -13.18
CA GLY A 561 1.21 15.65 -12.90
C GLY A 561 2.24 14.80 -12.16
N GLY A 562 3.50 15.21 -12.14
CA GLY A 562 4.52 14.63 -11.27
C GLY A 562 4.21 14.91 -9.80
N ILE A 563 4.50 13.94 -8.94
CA ILE A 563 4.25 14.01 -7.50
C ILE A 563 5.59 14.04 -6.77
N ALA A 564 5.76 15.02 -5.89
CA ALA A 564 6.96 15.16 -5.07
C ALA A 564 7.09 14.03 -4.03
N ASN A 565 8.28 13.89 -3.45
CA ASN A 565 8.55 12.94 -2.38
C ASN A 565 7.55 13.09 -1.23
N GLY A 566 7.34 14.33 -0.75
CA GLY A 566 6.33 14.64 0.25
C GLY A 566 6.87 14.81 1.67
N ILE A 567 5.97 14.78 2.65
CA ILE A 567 6.23 15.14 4.06
C ILE A 567 6.91 13.98 4.81
N THR A 568 7.82 14.32 5.74
CA THR A 568 8.62 13.35 6.51
C THR A 568 8.42 13.46 8.02
N GLY A 569 9.01 12.51 8.75
CA GLY A 569 9.32 12.68 10.17
C GLY A 569 10.35 13.78 10.37
N LYS A 570 10.34 14.41 11.54
CA LYS A 570 11.31 15.44 11.91
C LYS A 570 12.57 14.83 12.52
N ASN A 571 12.38 13.86 13.41
CA ASN A 571 13.42 13.27 14.22
C ASN A 571 13.94 11.97 13.61
N GLN A 572 15.14 11.57 14.00
CA GLN A 572 15.79 10.37 13.45
C GLN A 572 14.95 9.09 13.61
N ASP A 573 14.16 8.99 14.68
CA ASP A 573 13.31 7.84 14.97
C ASP A 573 11.95 7.87 14.24
N GLY A 574 11.79 8.74 13.24
CA GLY A 574 10.57 8.92 12.45
C GLY A 574 9.45 9.70 13.14
N SER A 575 9.69 10.27 14.33
CA SER A 575 8.71 11.09 15.06
C SER A 575 8.72 12.56 14.64
N GLY A 576 7.67 13.28 15.01
CA GLY A 576 7.42 14.65 14.60
C GLY A 576 7.03 14.75 13.13
N ILE A 577 7.06 15.96 12.59
CA ILE A 577 6.73 16.24 11.19
C ILE A 577 7.64 17.34 10.66
N ALA A 578 8.07 17.19 9.40
CA ALA A 578 8.87 18.18 8.70
C ALA A 578 8.49 18.25 7.21
N TRP A 579 8.53 19.47 6.68
CA TRP A 579 8.37 19.78 5.27
C TRP A 579 9.46 20.77 4.84
N THR A 580 9.65 20.96 3.53
CA THR A 580 10.65 21.88 2.97
C THR A 580 10.58 23.30 3.57
N ASP A 581 9.37 23.78 3.87
CA ASP A 581 9.13 25.12 4.45
C ASP A 581 9.76 25.29 5.85
N ASP A 582 9.99 24.19 6.57
CA ASP A 582 10.66 24.21 7.89
C ASP A 582 12.19 24.34 7.75
N GLY A 583 12.73 24.07 6.57
CA GLY A 583 14.14 24.10 6.23
C GLY A 583 14.92 22.88 6.72
N VAL A 584 16.03 22.56 6.03
CA VAL A 584 16.86 21.36 6.32
C VAL A 584 17.43 21.35 7.76
N ALA A 585 17.56 22.51 8.40
CA ALA A 585 17.99 22.61 9.79
C ALA A 585 16.96 22.03 10.78
N ALA A 586 15.67 22.00 10.42
CA ALA A 586 14.62 21.44 11.26
C ALA A 586 14.79 19.94 11.52
N VAL A 587 15.49 19.24 10.62
CA VAL A 587 15.81 17.81 10.71
C VAL A 587 17.29 17.54 11.00
N GLY A 588 18.06 18.58 11.36
CA GLY A 588 19.42 18.44 11.87
C GLY A 588 20.56 18.64 10.87
N PHE A 589 20.29 19.12 9.66
CA PHE A 589 21.34 19.44 8.67
C PHE A 589 21.85 20.88 8.79
N ASP A 590 23.11 21.12 8.40
CA ASP A 590 23.68 22.48 8.33
C ASP A 590 23.10 23.22 7.11
N SER A 591 22.24 24.22 7.34
CA SER A 591 21.55 24.94 6.25
C SER A 591 22.47 25.63 5.24
N MET A 592 23.73 25.90 5.60
CA MET A 592 24.70 26.54 4.70
C MET A 592 25.49 25.53 3.86
N LYS A 593 25.61 24.28 4.31
CA LYS A 593 26.43 23.23 3.65
C LYS A 593 25.60 22.10 3.04
N GLU A 594 24.40 21.91 3.56
CA GLU A 594 23.54 20.77 3.30
C GLU A 594 22.14 21.21 2.86
N SER A 595 22.00 22.43 2.32
CA SER A 595 20.76 22.90 1.70
C SER A 595 20.28 22.00 0.56
N TRP A 596 21.21 21.28 -0.08
CA TRP A 596 20.91 20.29 -1.12
C TRP A 596 20.08 19.10 -0.61
N GLN A 597 19.97 18.87 0.71
CA GLN A 597 19.12 17.82 1.29
C GLN A 597 17.62 18.01 1.02
N VAL A 598 17.23 19.14 0.39
CA VAL A 598 15.85 19.45 0.02
C VAL A 598 15.19 18.42 -0.91
N TRP A 599 16.00 17.63 -1.63
CA TRP A 599 15.52 16.53 -2.49
C TRP A 599 14.54 15.61 -1.76
N ARG A 600 14.73 15.38 -0.45
CA ARG A 600 13.88 14.53 0.40
C ARG A 600 12.41 14.93 0.45
N TRP A 601 12.06 16.16 0.08
CA TRP A 601 10.70 16.70 0.12
C TRP A 601 10.18 17.14 -1.24
N ASP A 602 10.93 17.99 -1.95
CA ASP A 602 10.43 18.69 -3.15
C ASP A 602 10.63 17.92 -4.46
N GLU A 603 11.58 17.00 -4.53
CA GLU A 603 11.91 16.26 -5.75
C GLU A 603 10.73 15.36 -6.17
N GLN A 604 10.38 15.39 -7.46
CA GLN A 604 9.45 14.41 -8.02
C GLN A 604 10.19 13.11 -8.29
N TRP A 605 9.52 11.99 -8.07
CA TRP A 605 10.10 10.67 -8.33
C TRP A 605 9.04 9.73 -8.94
N LEU A 606 9.44 9.00 -9.98
CA LEU A 606 8.56 8.22 -10.86
C LEU A 606 7.57 7.28 -10.12
N PRO A 607 7.96 6.57 -9.06
CA PRO A 607 7.05 5.73 -8.26
C PRO A 607 5.88 6.47 -7.61
N HIS A 608 6.01 7.75 -7.28
CA HIS A 608 4.91 8.52 -6.67
C HIS A 608 3.73 8.64 -7.62
N SER A 609 3.99 9.12 -8.83
CA SER A 609 2.99 9.22 -9.89
C SER A 609 2.46 7.84 -10.31
N THR A 610 3.33 6.83 -10.31
CA THR A 610 2.96 5.43 -10.62
C THR A 610 1.96 4.88 -9.62
N TRP A 611 2.23 5.02 -8.33
CA TRP A 611 1.32 4.54 -7.28
C TRP A 611 0.03 5.36 -7.20
N PHE A 612 0.09 6.67 -7.48
CA PHE A 612 -1.11 7.48 -7.57
C PHE A 612 -2.01 7.02 -8.72
N LEU A 613 -1.45 6.72 -9.91
CA LEU A 613 -2.20 6.11 -11.00
C LEU A 613 -2.86 4.79 -10.55
N MET A 614 -2.12 3.90 -9.90
CA MET A 614 -2.68 2.63 -9.39
C MET A 614 -3.82 2.84 -8.38
N ALA A 615 -3.72 3.85 -7.53
CA ALA A 615 -4.81 4.18 -6.60
C ALA A 615 -6.06 4.68 -7.33
N LEU A 616 -5.92 5.41 -8.44
CA LEU A 616 -7.05 5.74 -9.32
C LEU A 616 -7.62 4.49 -9.99
N VAL A 617 -6.77 3.59 -10.50
CA VAL A 617 -7.18 2.34 -11.13
C VAL A 617 -8.09 1.54 -10.20
N GLU A 618 -7.64 1.29 -8.96
CA GLU A 618 -8.43 0.53 -7.98
C GLU A 618 -9.64 1.28 -7.44
N ARG A 619 -9.64 2.61 -7.50
CA ARG A 619 -10.81 3.41 -7.09
C ARG A 619 -11.92 3.35 -8.12
N TYR A 620 -11.56 3.28 -9.40
CA TYR A 620 -12.48 3.31 -10.54
C TYR A 620 -12.51 2.01 -11.33
N ASP A 621 -12.08 0.90 -10.72
CA ASP A 621 -11.97 -0.41 -11.38
C ASP A 621 -13.29 -0.84 -12.03
N GLU A 622 -13.19 -1.29 -13.27
CA GLU A 622 -14.33 -1.66 -14.12
C GLU A 622 -14.45 -3.17 -14.34
N VAL A 623 -13.45 -3.95 -13.91
CA VAL A 623 -13.19 -5.32 -14.35
C VAL A 623 -13.10 -6.32 -13.21
N THR A 624 -12.43 -5.97 -12.11
CA THR A 624 -12.17 -6.88 -10.99
C THR A 624 -13.46 -7.46 -10.44
N LYS A 625 -13.40 -8.75 -10.10
CA LYS A 625 -14.50 -9.49 -9.49
C LYS A 625 -14.05 -10.02 -8.14
N SER A 626 -15.03 -10.20 -7.26
CA SER A 626 -14.78 -10.83 -5.98
C SER A 626 -14.26 -12.26 -6.16
N VAL A 627 -13.23 -12.59 -5.39
CA VAL A 627 -12.66 -13.93 -5.35
C VAL A 627 -13.45 -14.74 -4.34
N LYS A 628 -13.89 -15.92 -4.77
CA LYS A 628 -14.41 -16.91 -3.83
C LYS A 628 -13.22 -17.50 -3.11
N PHE A 629 -12.97 -17.06 -1.89
CA PHE A 629 -12.12 -17.79 -0.96
C PHE A 629 -12.86 -19.04 -0.48
N THR A 630 -12.10 -20.02 0.00
CA THR A 630 -12.64 -21.31 0.48
C THR A 630 -13.93 -21.11 1.26
N VAL A 631 -15.00 -21.74 0.77
CA VAL A 631 -16.30 -21.73 1.44
C VAL A 631 -16.19 -22.73 2.60
N GLY A 632 -15.58 -22.31 3.69
CA GLY A 632 -15.66 -23.03 4.95
C GLY A 632 -17.14 -23.19 5.32
N LEU A 633 -17.49 -24.37 5.86
CA LEU A 633 -18.75 -24.57 6.58
C LEU A 633 -19.06 -23.31 7.39
N PRO A 634 -20.28 -22.76 7.36
CA PRO A 634 -20.62 -21.63 8.21
C PRO A 634 -20.14 -21.93 9.62
N LYS A 635 -19.43 -20.99 10.26
CA LYS A 635 -19.16 -21.02 11.70
C LYS A 635 -20.50 -20.91 12.44
N SER A 636 -21.30 -21.98 12.44
CA SER A 636 -22.39 -22.27 13.35
C SER A 636 -23.06 -23.61 13.00
N ILE A 637 -22.63 -24.67 13.66
CA ILE A 637 -23.56 -25.31 14.59
C ILE A 637 -22.74 -25.46 15.86
N ALA A 638 -23.09 -24.70 16.90
CA ALA A 638 -22.64 -25.04 18.25
C ALA A 638 -22.92 -26.53 18.42
N ALA A 639 -21.87 -27.37 18.44
CA ALA A 639 -22.01 -28.82 18.49
C ALA A 639 -23.05 -29.13 19.56
N ALA A 640 -24.20 -29.69 19.13
CA ALA A 640 -25.33 -29.89 20.02
C ALA A 640 -24.85 -30.79 21.18
N LYS A 641 -24.64 -30.17 22.36
CA LYS A 641 -24.00 -30.85 23.48
C LYS A 641 -24.99 -31.89 24.02
N ILE A 642 -24.58 -33.16 24.03
CA ILE A 642 -25.30 -34.19 24.80
C ILE A 642 -25.00 -34.01 26.29
N GLY A 643 -26.05 -33.97 27.10
CA GLY A 643 -25.97 -34.08 28.56
C GLY A 643 -25.97 -35.54 28.96
N VAL A 644 -24.99 -35.97 29.74
CA VAL A 644 -24.88 -37.35 30.22
C VAL A 644 -24.63 -37.31 31.72
N SER A 645 -25.50 -37.96 32.50
CA SER A 645 -25.38 -38.06 33.95
C SER A 645 -25.69 -39.47 34.40
N LEU A 646 -24.97 -39.95 35.42
CA LEU A 646 -25.17 -41.27 36.00
C LEU A 646 -25.65 -41.10 37.44
N VAL A 647 -26.81 -41.66 37.75
CA VAL A 647 -27.39 -41.67 39.10
C VAL A 647 -27.67 -43.12 39.48
N GLY A 648 -26.88 -43.67 40.40
CA GLY A 648 -26.89 -45.10 40.69
C GLY A 648 -26.52 -45.92 39.45
N ASN A 649 -27.39 -46.86 39.07
CA ASN A 649 -27.24 -47.69 37.88
C ASN A 649 -28.02 -47.17 36.67
N THR A 650 -28.52 -45.92 36.72
CA THR A 650 -29.30 -45.33 35.62
C THR A 650 -28.50 -44.21 34.96
N LEU A 651 -28.25 -44.38 33.66
CA LEU A 651 -27.66 -43.37 32.79
C LEU A 651 -28.77 -42.49 32.21
N SER A 652 -28.79 -41.22 32.58
CA SER A 652 -29.73 -40.22 32.08
C SER A 652 -29.07 -39.35 31.00
N LEU A 653 -29.75 -39.20 29.87
CA LEU A 653 -29.29 -38.53 28.66
C LEU A 653 -30.23 -37.39 28.30
N SER A 654 -29.67 -36.21 28.09
CA SER A 654 -30.34 -35.05 27.48
C SER A 654 -29.78 -34.89 26.07
N LEU A 655 -30.58 -35.21 25.07
CA LEU A 655 -30.22 -35.29 23.67
C LEU A 655 -30.86 -34.15 22.86
N PRO A 656 -30.16 -33.59 21.86
CA PRO A 656 -30.78 -32.69 20.91
C PRO A 656 -31.82 -33.43 20.06
N ARG A 657 -32.87 -32.73 19.60
CA ARG A 657 -33.92 -33.35 18.75
C ARG A 657 -33.36 -34.00 17.48
N SER A 658 -32.23 -33.50 16.97
CA SER A 658 -31.59 -34.00 15.75
C SER A 658 -31.05 -35.43 15.83
N VAL A 659 -30.94 -36.01 17.03
CA VAL A 659 -30.47 -37.40 17.22
C VAL A 659 -31.54 -38.34 17.77
N VAL A 660 -32.81 -37.91 17.80
CA VAL A 660 -33.92 -38.82 18.04
C VAL A 660 -34.06 -39.75 16.82
N GLY A 661 -34.07 -41.06 17.06
CA GLY A 661 -33.96 -42.11 16.04
C GLY A 661 -32.55 -42.67 15.85
N GLU A 662 -31.51 -42.04 16.42
CA GLU A 662 -30.12 -42.49 16.34
C GLU A 662 -29.75 -43.51 17.44
N GLN A 663 -28.66 -44.25 17.23
CA GLN A 663 -28.16 -45.20 18.24
C GLN A 663 -27.37 -44.49 19.35
N VAL A 664 -27.76 -44.75 20.59
CA VAL A 664 -26.98 -44.55 21.81
C VAL A 664 -26.19 -45.82 22.09
N LYS A 665 -24.86 -45.71 22.23
CA LYS A 665 -23.96 -46.82 22.54
C LYS A 665 -23.18 -46.52 23.81
N VAL A 666 -23.08 -47.51 24.69
CA VAL A 666 -22.13 -47.53 25.82
C VAL A 666 -20.98 -48.44 25.41
N ILE A 667 -19.77 -47.87 25.35
CA ILE A 667 -18.59 -48.47 24.76
C ILE A 667 -17.50 -48.54 25.83
N ASP A 668 -16.76 -49.64 25.90
CA ASP A 668 -15.59 -49.73 26.77
C ASP A 668 -14.37 -48.96 26.20
N LEU A 669 -13.28 -48.88 26.98
CA LEU A 669 -12.05 -48.19 26.54
C LEU A 669 -11.33 -48.88 25.37
N ARG A 670 -11.73 -50.10 24.99
CA ARG A 670 -11.21 -50.83 23.82
C ARG A 670 -12.08 -50.61 22.58
N GLY A 671 -13.12 -49.79 22.66
CA GLY A 671 -14.02 -49.50 21.55
C GLY A 671 -15.13 -50.54 21.34
N GLN A 672 -15.30 -51.52 22.26
CA GLN A 672 -16.33 -52.53 22.14
C GLN A 672 -17.66 -52.04 22.71
N VAL A 673 -18.74 -52.17 21.93
CA VAL A 673 -20.10 -51.80 22.34
C VAL A 673 -20.62 -52.81 23.36
N GLN A 674 -20.80 -52.35 24.59
CA GLN A 674 -21.27 -53.17 25.71
C GLN A 674 -22.79 -53.13 25.81
N MET A 675 -23.40 -52.00 25.49
CA MET A 675 -24.85 -51.85 25.38
C MET A 675 -25.20 -50.84 24.31
N LYS A 676 -26.40 -50.96 23.72
CA LYS A 676 -26.94 -49.98 22.78
C LYS A 676 -28.45 -49.90 22.84
N LYS A 677 -28.99 -48.73 22.49
CA LYS A 677 -30.42 -48.53 22.24
C LYS A 677 -30.63 -47.45 21.19
N VAL A 678 -31.83 -47.36 20.64
CA VAL A 678 -32.22 -46.23 19.77
C VAL A 678 -32.87 -45.15 20.64
N ALA A 679 -32.46 -43.90 20.48
CA ALA A 679 -33.09 -42.77 21.17
C ALA A 679 -34.50 -42.54 20.61
N GLN A 680 -35.51 -42.58 21.47
CA GLN A 680 -36.91 -42.35 21.11
C GLN A 680 -37.35 -40.91 21.39
N ASN A 681 -36.68 -40.23 22.31
CA ASN A 681 -36.99 -38.88 22.79
C ASN A 681 -35.72 -38.07 23.10
N VAL A 682 -35.90 -36.78 23.36
CA VAL A 682 -34.80 -35.88 23.79
C VAL A 682 -34.31 -36.14 25.21
N ASN A 683 -35.10 -36.83 26.04
CA ASN A 683 -34.68 -37.28 27.36
C ASN A 683 -34.77 -38.80 27.39
N GLU A 684 -33.65 -39.45 27.64
CA GLU A 684 -33.53 -40.91 27.60
C GLU A 684 -32.87 -41.43 28.87
N THR A 685 -33.27 -42.62 29.28
CA THR A 685 -32.61 -43.34 30.38
C THR A 685 -32.18 -44.72 29.96
N MET A 686 -31.08 -45.20 30.51
CA MET A 686 -30.55 -46.54 30.23
C MET A 686 -30.07 -47.18 31.52
N ASP A 687 -30.61 -48.36 31.83
CA ASP A 687 -30.15 -49.16 32.96
C ASP A 687 -28.81 -49.81 32.60
N VAL A 688 -27.77 -49.47 33.36
CA VAL A 688 -26.40 -49.96 33.18
C VAL A 688 -25.97 -50.91 34.29
N SER A 689 -26.92 -51.43 35.08
CA SER A 689 -26.65 -52.38 36.18
C SER A 689 -25.97 -53.68 35.74
N ALA A 690 -26.14 -54.08 34.47
CA ALA A 690 -25.50 -55.26 33.90
C ALA A 690 -24.01 -55.05 33.55
N LEU A 691 -23.50 -53.82 33.60
CA LEU A 691 -22.11 -53.51 33.30
C LEU A 691 -21.23 -53.63 34.55
N ASN A 692 -20.02 -54.16 34.35
CA ASN A 692 -19.01 -54.22 35.41
C ASN A 692 -18.56 -52.81 35.81
N ARG A 693 -18.04 -52.67 37.03
CA ARG A 693 -17.41 -51.42 37.49
C ARG A 693 -16.25 -51.05 36.56
N GLY A 694 -16.20 -49.79 36.13
CA GLY A 694 -15.23 -49.35 35.14
C GLY A 694 -15.57 -48.04 34.45
N VAL A 695 -14.71 -47.65 33.51
CA VAL A 695 -14.87 -46.45 32.69
C VAL A 695 -15.46 -46.83 31.33
N TYR A 696 -16.49 -46.09 30.93
CA TYR A 696 -17.16 -46.27 29.64
C TYR A 696 -17.32 -44.93 28.92
N LEU A 697 -17.53 -45.00 27.61
CA LEU A 697 -17.87 -43.87 26.75
C LEU A 697 -19.29 -44.03 26.23
N VAL A 698 -20.08 -42.95 26.28
CA VAL A 698 -21.43 -42.88 25.74
C VAL A 698 -21.38 -42.11 24.42
N GLN A 699 -21.69 -42.78 23.31
CA GLN A 699 -21.73 -42.20 21.97
C GLN A 699 -23.17 -42.20 21.44
N VAL A 700 -23.58 -41.10 20.78
CA VAL A 700 -24.93 -40.97 20.20
C VAL A 700 -24.79 -40.55 18.73
N GLY A 701 -25.17 -41.42 17.80
CA GLY A 701 -24.99 -41.17 16.37
C GLY A 701 -23.54 -40.85 16.01
N THR A 702 -23.32 -39.74 15.32
CA THR A 702 -22.00 -39.21 14.94
C THR A 702 -21.45 -38.16 15.91
N LEU A 703 -22.12 -37.91 17.05
CA LEU A 703 -21.69 -36.90 18.02
C LEU A 703 -20.47 -37.36 18.86
N PRO A 704 -19.65 -36.42 19.39
CA PRO A 704 -18.55 -36.74 20.28
C PRO A 704 -18.99 -37.50 21.54
N ALA A 705 -18.25 -38.55 21.91
CA ALA A 705 -18.59 -39.40 23.04
C ALA A 705 -18.33 -38.73 24.42
N LYS A 706 -19.10 -39.11 25.43
CA LYS A 706 -18.95 -38.64 26.82
C LYS A 706 -18.51 -39.76 27.76
N LYS A 707 -17.50 -39.48 28.58
CA LYS A 707 -16.99 -40.43 29.58
C LYS A 707 -17.93 -40.54 30.78
N ILE A 708 -18.19 -41.76 31.22
CA ILE A 708 -18.86 -42.10 32.48
C ILE A 708 -18.03 -43.10 33.28
N MET A 709 -18.29 -43.19 34.58
CA MET A 709 -17.61 -44.11 35.49
C MET A 709 -18.65 -44.83 36.35
N LEU A 710 -18.71 -46.16 36.24
CA LEU A 710 -19.58 -47.02 37.06
C LEU A 710 -18.79 -47.44 38.31
N LYS A 711 -19.34 -47.13 39.49
CA LYS A 711 -18.64 -47.27 40.79
C LYS A 711 -18.92 -48.57 41.53
#